data_AF-A0A6I6AL45-F1
#
_entry.id   AF-A0A6I6AL45-F1
#
_cell.length_a   1.000
_cell.length_b   1.000
_cell.length_c   1.000
_cell.angle_alpha   90.00
_cell.angle_beta   90.00
_cell.angle_gamma   90.00
#
_symmetry.space_group_name_H-M   'P 1'
#
loop_
_entity.id
_entity.type
_entity.pdbx_description
1 polymer ?
#
loop_
_entity_poly.entity_id
_entity_poly.type
_entity_poly.pdbx_seq_one_letter_code
_entity_poly.pdbx_strand_id
1 'polypeptide(L)'
;MLGAPFALTVSLSQARRLPAAESPAAGVSIPDVNAGETLFDYIQRIKGKHDSTFYRQLLGAANEFKEGDQFIGVAAVDDQSRRYARQLLAATRIVDLENHPIYEDDLNRYINENLADADTRPVNLTLGELKQLLLEASETKIKQIAGTLSSDVIGCVVKLMSNDELITVGAKVFNPLPGSQLGAKGYLGARIQPNSPTDNLDDIFWQVLDGWSYAVGDVVLGTNPVSSEPESVQAVELQLREILETFGIVDVLPHCVLSHIDVQAEVERRSPASTALWFQSIAGCDAANQTFDIDLKKMRDYARSRTGKYALYFETGQGADFTNGHSHGFDMVLHESRKYGFARALSREVALAQMQAGQTAAPWVHLNDVAGFIGPEVFRTREQLVRCCLEDIVMGKLHGLMIGLDVCSTLHMDVSLDDLDWCLEQIMPANPGYLMALPTKIDPMLGYLTTGFQDHVRIREKFGYRVNDAMWAFFQQLGVIDAQGKPTKHFGDPTWVYLQYRRKKGDSRPEERILDEGRRQLADVRSRGVFLATGYGEKPSALSPDLQQQIDRIYHDAKQSIWAELTPAFIATLPASVPIKTQSTSRSEFILHPATGEALAPASLAAIKQLRQQYDANYNVQIVISDGLNALSIMDEDQLEPFLQELRSQLKTAGFHPAEQNILVQSGRVRAGYRIGETLFGGLDGNRALLHIIGERPGTGHHTFSVYMTSPPGSVWGQPGQVDHNITRVVSGIAATALKPTRAARDTVRILQQMNLG
;
A
#
# COMPACT_ATOMS: atom_id res chain seq x y z
N MET A 1 15.25 -19.67 1.45
CA MET A 1 14.14 -18.85 1.97
C MET A 1 14.11 -17.59 1.12
N LEU A 2 13.23 -17.55 0.12
CA LEU A 2 13.14 -16.49 -0.89
C LEU A 2 11.72 -15.93 -0.77
N GLY A 3 11.62 -14.66 -0.33
CA GLY A 3 10.38 -13.94 -0.02
C GLY A 3 9.56 -13.58 -1.27
N ALA A 4 8.25 -13.53 -1.10
CA ALA A 4 7.27 -13.23 -2.14
C ALA A 4 7.11 -11.71 -2.40
N PRO A 5 6.52 -11.29 -3.54
CA PRO A 5 6.17 -9.90 -3.80
C PRO A 5 4.95 -9.51 -2.98
N PHE A 6 5.17 -8.70 -1.95
CA PHE A 6 4.13 -7.91 -1.31
C PHE A 6 3.95 -6.60 -2.09
N ALA A 7 3.30 -6.68 -3.24
CA ALA A 7 2.62 -5.52 -3.80
C ALA A 7 1.30 -5.34 -3.04
N LEU A 8 1.36 -4.79 -1.82
CA LEU A 8 0.22 -4.37 -0.99
C LEU A 8 -1.10 -5.17 -1.14
N THR A 9 -1.05 -6.50 -1.27
CA THR A 9 -2.24 -7.33 -1.04
C THR A 9 -2.38 -7.44 0.46
N VAL A 10 -3.11 -6.48 1.02
CA VAL A 10 -3.62 -6.50 2.38
C VAL A 10 -4.19 -7.89 2.69
N SER A 11 -3.59 -8.57 3.66
CA SER A 11 -3.71 -10.00 3.89
C SER A 11 -4.19 -10.27 5.33
N LEU A 12 -5.51 -10.38 5.54
CA LEU A 12 -6.28 -10.63 6.80
C LEU A 12 -5.77 -11.76 7.76
N SER A 13 -4.50 -11.88 8.13
CA SER A 13 -3.95 -13.05 8.83
C SER A 13 -4.54 -13.34 10.23
N GLN A 14 -4.34 -14.57 10.69
CA GLN A 14 -4.74 -15.19 11.97
C GLN A 14 -5.13 -14.27 13.16
N ALA A 15 -6.43 -14.04 13.32
CA ALA A 15 -7.04 -13.90 14.64
C ALA A 15 -7.95 -15.09 14.95
N ARG A 16 -8.01 -15.45 16.24
CA ARG A 16 -9.10 -16.28 16.76
C ARG A 16 -10.43 -15.65 16.36
N ARG A 17 -11.10 -16.31 15.40
CA ARG A 17 -12.53 -16.34 15.12
C ARG A 17 -13.36 -15.26 15.83
N LEU A 18 -13.80 -14.26 15.08
CA LEU A 18 -15.18 -13.82 15.20
C LEU A 18 -16.01 -14.75 14.31
N PRO A 19 -17.05 -15.42 14.83
CA PRO A 19 -17.90 -16.27 14.00
C PRO A 19 -18.55 -15.46 12.88
N ALA A 20 -18.67 -16.06 11.70
CA ALA A 20 -19.27 -15.49 10.48
C ALA A 20 -20.80 -15.27 10.57
N ALA A 21 -21.26 -14.77 11.71
CA ALA A 21 -22.68 -14.54 12.02
C ALA A 21 -22.90 -13.31 12.92
N GLU A 22 -21.90 -12.45 13.13
CA GLU A 22 -22.15 -11.19 13.81
C GLU A 22 -22.73 -10.18 12.81
N SER A 23 -24.00 -9.83 13.01
CA SER A 23 -24.54 -8.53 12.59
C SER A 23 -23.49 -7.44 12.84
N PRO A 24 -23.41 -6.36 12.03
CA PRO A 24 -22.48 -5.26 12.29
C PRO A 24 -22.55 -4.95 13.78
N ALA A 25 -21.41 -5.13 14.47
CA ALA A 25 -21.36 -5.03 15.91
C ALA A 25 -22.04 -3.71 16.30
N ALA A 26 -23.03 -3.79 17.20
CA ALA A 26 -23.70 -2.58 17.66
C ALA A 26 -22.62 -1.59 18.10
N GLY A 27 -22.58 -0.41 17.48
CA GLY A 27 -21.54 0.57 17.76
C GLY A 27 -21.49 0.96 19.24
N VAL A 28 -20.53 1.78 19.60
CA VAL A 28 -20.34 2.23 20.98
C VAL A 28 -21.36 3.32 21.31
N SER A 29 -22.26 3.01 22.25
CA SER A 29 -23.25 3.98 22.76
C SER A 29 -22.78 4.59 24.07
N ILE A 30 -22.81 5.92 24.13
CA ILE A 30 -22.48 6.69 25.33
C ILE A 30 -23.69 7.62 25.56
N PRO A 31 -24.62 7.30 26.45
CA PRO A 31 -25.88 8.04 26.58
C PRO A 31 -25.74 9.35 27.36
N ASP A 32 -24.81 9.40 28.32
CA ASP A 32 -24.54 10.54 29.20
C ASP A 32 -23.06 10.63 29.58
N VAL A 33 -22.65 11.82 30.01
CA VAL A 33 -21.36 12.11 30.66
C VAL A 33 -21.56 13.15 31.75
N ASN A 34 -20.79 13.05 32.84
CA ASN A 34 -20.77 14.07 33.88
C ASN A 34 -19.81 15.21 33.52
N ALA A 35 -20.04 16.41 34.06
CA ALA A 35 -19.16 17.55 33.83
C ALA A 35 -17.74 17.27 34.37
N GLY A 36 -16.72 17.40 33.52
CA GLY A 36 -15.32 17.14 33.88
C GLY A 36 -14.97 15.66 34.05
N GLU A 37 -15.88 14.74 33.72
CA GLU A 37 -15.63 13.30 33.81
C GLU A 37 -14.53 12.87 32.85
N THR A 38 -13.51 12.19 33.36
CA THR A 38 -12.46 11.60 32.52
C THR A 38 -12.92 10.28 31.91
N LEU A 39 -12.19 9.80 30.91
CA LEU A 39 -12.41 8.49 30.33
C LEU A 39 -12.36 7.37 31.39
N PHE A 40 -11.43 7.45 32.34
CA PHE A 40 -11.28 6.42 33.38
C PHE A 40 -12.37 6.52 34.46
N ASP A 41 -12.81 7.73 34.82
CA ASP A 41 -13.96 7.92 35.70
C ASP A 41 -15.22 7.32 35.09
N TYR A 42 -15.44 7.53 33.79
CA TYR A 42 -16.56 6.97 33.06
C TYR A 42 -16.51 5.43 33.05
N ILE A 43 -15.35 4.82 32.75
CA ILE A 43 -15.19 3.37 32.84
C ILE A 43 -15.49 2.88 34.25
N GLN A 44 -14.94 3.54 35.28
CA GLN A 44 -15.17 3.17 36.66
C GLN A 44 -16.65 3.27 37.04
N ARG A 45 -17.37 4.30 36.57
CA ARG A 45 -18.81 4.47 36.81
C ARG A 45 -19.65 3.40 36.14
N ILE A 46 -19.34 3.06 34.89
CA ILE A 46 -20.17 2.14 34.08
C ILE A 46 -19.83 0.66 34.33
N LYS A 47 -18.53 0.34 34.51
CA LYS A 47 -18.04 -1.04 34.66
C LYS A 47 -17.66 -1.39 36.10
N GLY A 48 -17.50 -0.42 36.99
CA GLY A 48 -17.08 -0.63 38.38
C GLY A 48 -15.59 -0.96 38.57
N LYS A 49 -14.84 -1.10 37.46
CA LYS A 49 -13.42 -1.44 37.40
C LYS A 49 -12.87 -1.09 36.02
N HIS A 50 -11.54 -1.09 35.87
CA HIS A 50 -10.93 -1.02 34.54
C HIS A 50 -11.40 -2.18 33.65
N ASP A 51 -11.77 -1.85 32.42
CA ASP A 51 -12.21 -2.78 31.38
C ASP A 51 -11.52 -2.37 30.08
N SER A 52 -10.51 -3.13 29.66
CA SER A 52 -9.67 -2.77 28.51
C SER A 52 -10.44 -2.82 27.18
N THR A 53 -11.46 -3.67 27.06
CA THR A 53 -12.31 -3.71 25.86
C THR A 53 -13.13 -2.44 25.77
N PHE A 54 -13.78 -2.06 26.88
CA PHE A 54 -14.58 -0.84 26.92
C PHE A 54 -13.71 0.42 26.75
N TYR A 55 -12.51 0.43 27.32
CA TYR A 55 -11.53 1.48 27.09
C TYR A 55 -11.23 1.69 25.60
N ARG A 56 -10.87 0.63 24.88
CA ARG A 56 -10.59 0.71 23.44
C ARG A 56 -11.83 1.16 22.64
N GLN A 57 -13.01 0.70 23.04
CA GLN A 57 -14.28 1.14 22.45
C GLN A 57 -14.51 2.65 22.64
N LEU A 58 -14.26 3.21 23.82
CA LEU A 58 -14.39 4.66 24.07
C LEU A 58 -13.40 5.48 23.24
N LEU A 59 -12.16 4.98 23.09
CA LEU A 59 -11.15 5.63 22.25
C LEU A 59 -11.52 5.60 20.76
N GLY A 60 -12.02 4.46 20.26
CA GLY A 60 -12.51 4.34 18.90
C GLY A 60 -13.74 5.21 18.64
N ALA A 61 -14.64 5.31 19.61
CA ALA A 61 -15.86 6.12 19.51
C ALA A 61 -15.57 7.61 19.36
N ALA A 62 -14.36 8.08 19.74
CA ALA A 62 -13.94 9.46 19.56
C ALA A 62 -13.50 9.80 18.12
N ASN A 63 -13.24 8.81 17.26
CA ASN A 63 -12.90 9.02 15.86
C ASN A 63 -14.06 9.62 15.07
N GLU A 64 -13.76 10.45 14.06
CA GLU A 64 -14.73 10.62 12.97
C GLU A 64 -15.03 9.27 12.31
N PHE A 65 -16.27 9.10 11.84
CA PHE A 65 -16.75 7.82 11.35
C PHE A 65 -15.95 7.29 10.15
N LYS A 66 -15.46 6.05 10.28
CA LYS A 66 -14.78 5.27 9.24
C LYS A 66 -15.37 3.87 9.19
N GLU A 67 -15.46 3.28 8.01
CA GLU A 67 -16.04 1.93 7.83
C GLU A 67 -15.25 0.86 8.59
N GLY A 68 -13.91 0.95 8.56
CA GLY A 68 -13.06 -0.01 9.26
C GLY A 68 -13.27 -0.02 10.77
N ASP A 69 -13.49 1.14 11.38
CA ASP A 69 -13.76 1.25 12.83
C ASP A 69 -15.15 0.70 13.19
N GLN A 70 -16.14 0.84 12.30
CA GLN A 70 -17.45 0.22 12.46
C GLN A 70 -17.35 -1.31 12.33
N PHE A 71 -16.58 -1.79 11.34
CA PHE A 71 -16.40 -3.21 11.08
C PHE A 71 -15.84 -3.96 12.30
N ILE A 72 -14.94 -3.33 13.06
CA ILE A 72 -14.38 -3.91 14.29
C ILE A 72 -15.16 -3.53 15.57
N GLY A 73 -16.29 -2.83 15.45
CA GLY A 73 -17.20 -2.55 16.56
C GLY A 73 -16.72 -1.47 17.54
N VAL A 74 -15.84 -0.56 17.11
CA VAL A 74 -15.33 0.53 17.96
C VAL A 74 -15.85 1.92 17.55
N ALA A 75 -16.51 2.05 16.40
CA ALA A 75 -17.16 3.30 16.01
C ALA A 75 -18.33 3.65 16.93
N ALA A 76 -18.56 4.94 17.16
CA ALA A 76 -19.73 5.43 17.86
C ALA A 76 -21.03 5.11 17.09
N VAL A 77 -22.13 4.79 17.81
CA VAL A 77 -23.45 4.57 17.17
C VAL A 77 -24.04 5.82 16.53
N ASP A 78 -23.67 7.00 17.05
CA ASP A 78 -24.20 8.28 16.63
C ASP A 78 -23.24 9.44 16.99
N ASP A 79 -23.56 10.63 16.49
CA ASP A 79 -22.81 11.86 16.73
C ASP A 79 -22.83 12.29 18.20
N GLN A 80 -23.86 11.93 18.96
CA GLN A 80 -23.94 12.24 20.38
C GLN A 80 -22.91 11.43 21.17
N SER A 81 -22.86 10.12 20.93
CA SER A 81 -21.89 9.21 21.55
C SER A 81 -20.47 9.62 21.17
N ARG A 82 -20.22 9.99 19.90
CA ARG A 82 -18.91 10.52 19.48
C ARG A 82 -18.52 11.80 20.22
N ARG A 83 -19.44 12.76 20.34
CA ARG A 83 -19.18 14.01 21.10
C ARG A 83 -18.86 13.71 22.56
N TYR A 84 -19.57 12.78 23.20
CA TYR A 84 -19.30 12.40 24.58
C TYR A 84 -17.99 11.64 24.74
N ALA A 85 -17.65 10.72 23.82
CA ALA A 85 -16.33 10.09 23.79
C ALA A 85 -15.20 11.12 23.73
N ARG A 86 -15.36 12.14 22.88
CA ARG A 86 -14.41 13.27 22.77
C ARG A 86 -14.36 14.12 24.05
N GLN A 87 -15.47 14.35 24.73
CA GLN A 87 -15.49 15.08 26.01
C GLN A 87 -14.71 14.33 27.09
N LEU A 88 -14.97 13.02 27.25
CA LEU A 88 -14.25 12.17 28.19
C LEU A 88 -12.75 12.13 27.88
N LEU A 89 -12.40 11.96 26.59
CA LEU A 89 -11.02 11.92 26.14
C LEU A 89 -10.31 13.27 26.36
N ALA A 90 -10.96 14.39 26.03
CA ALA A 90 -10.41 15.72 26.23
C ALA A 90 -10.14 16.05 27.71
N ALA A 91 -10.95 15.55 28.64
CA ALA A 91 -10.77 15.74 30.08
C ALA A 91 -9.68 14.83 30.69
N THR A 92 -9.22 13.80 29.96
CA THR A 92 -8.25 12.83 30.46
C THR A 92 -6.83 13.39 30.42
N ARG A 93 -6.06 13.22 31.50
CA ARG A 93 -4.66 13.63 31.57
C ARG A 93 -3.76 12.68 30.80
N ILE A 94 -2.69 13.21 30.22
CA ILE A 94 -1.69 12.44 29.48
C ILE A 94 -1.10 11.33 30.34
N VAL A 95 -0.74 11.63 31.59
CA VAL A 95 -0.20 10.64 32.53
C VAL A 95 -1.15 9.46 32.78
N ASP A 96 -2.47 9.71 32.81
CA ASP A 96 -3.45 8.65 33.05
C ASP A 96 -3.55 7.72 31.83
N LEU A 97 -3.45 8.28 30.62
CA LEU A 97 -3.38 7.51 29.37
C LEU A 97 -2.10 6.68 29.28
N GLU A 98 -0.94 7.27 29.59
CA GLU A 98 0.36 6.59 29.54
C GLU A 98 0.48 5.46 30.57
N ASN A 99 -0.17 5.60 31.73
CA ASN A 99 -0.24 4.54 32.75
C ASN A 99 -1.20 3.39 32.40
N HIS A 100 -2.00 3.54 31.33
CA HIS A 100 -2.90 2.50 30.84
C HIS A 100 -2.73 2.36 29.32
N PRO A 101 -1.63 1.73 28.86
CA PRO A 101 -1.39 1.51 27.44
C PRO A 101 -2.57 0.79 26.78
N ILE A 102 -2.87 1.19 25.56
CA ILE A 102 -4.04 0.70 24.81
C ILE A 102 -3.88 -0.80 24.50
N TYR A 103 -2.67 -1.16 24.09
CA TYR A 103 -2.22 -2.50 23.79
C TYR A 103 -0.70 -2.61 23.98
N GLU A 104 -0.28 -3.57 24.79
CA GLU A 104 1.13 -3.84 25.09
C GLU A 104 1.65 -5.04 24.30
N ASP A 105 2.67 -4.78 23.51
CA ASP A 105 3.48 -5.75 22.77
C ASP A 105 4.94 -5.25 22.75
N ASP A 106 5.86 -6.02 22.15
CA ASP A 106 7.27 -5.63 22.10
C ASP A 106 7.48 -4.37 21.26
N LEU A 107 6.68 -4.19 20.20
CA LEU A 107 6.66 -2.97 19.42
C LEU A 107 6.29 -1.73 20.26
N ASN A 108 5.20 -1.78 21.03
CA ASN A 108 4.80 -0.68 21.92
C ASN A 108 5.91 -0.31 22.90
N ARG A 109 6.50 -1.32 23.54
CA ARG A 109 7.59 -1.12 24.50
C ARG A 109 8.77 -0.43 23.83
N TYR A 110 9.17 -0.92 22.66
CA TYR A 110 10.28 -0.34 21.90
C TYR A 110 10.04 1.11 21.47
N ILE A 111 8.83 1.44 21.01
CA ILE A 111 8.46 2.81 20.62
C ILE A 111 8.55 3.76 21.83
N ASN A 112 8.07 3.30 23.00
CA ASN A 112 8.04 4.10 24.23
C ASN A 112 9.43 4.26 24.87
N GLU A 113 10.28 3.23 24.81
CA GLU A 113 11.70 3.31 25.21
C GLU A 113 12.49 4.32 24.35
N ASN A 114 12.02 4.58 23.13
CA ASN A 114 12.61 5.52 22.17
C ASN A 114 11.90 6.88 22.14
N LEU A 115 11.30 7.32 23.25
CA LEU A 115 10.85 8.72 23.41
C LEU A 115 12.06 9.64 23.67
N ALA A 116 11.90 10.94 23.43
CA ALA A 116 12.86 11.94 23.89
C ALA A 116 12.78 12.11 25.43
N ASP A 117 13.74 12.83 26.01
CA ASP A 117 13.96 12.90 27.46
C ASP A 117 12.71 13.27 28.28
N ALA A 118 12.66 12.74 29.50
CA ALA A 118 11.48 12.74 30.36
C ALA A 118 11.10 14.15 30.88
N ASP A 119 12.09 15.02 31.07
CA ASP A 119 11.94 16.29 31.80
C ASP A 119 11.02 17.31 31.10
N THR A 120 10.82 17.20 29.78
CA THR A 120 9.95 18.10 29.02
C THR A 120 8.57 17.54 28.73
N ARG A 121 8.23 16.35 29.26
CA ARG A 121 6.93 15.72 29.01
C ARG A 121 5.78 16.54 29.64
N PRO A 122 4.74 16.89 28.85
CA PRO A 122 3.58 17.60 29.37
C PRO A 122 2.60 16.67 30.12
N VAL A 123 3.09 15.75 30.96
CA VAL A 123 2.30 14.65 31.55
C VAL A 123 1.06 15.10 32.34
N ASN A 124 1.10 16.31 32.91
CA ASN A 124 0.01 16.87 33.71
C ASN A 124 -1.08 17.54 32.88
N LEU A 125 -0.85 17.80 31.59
CA LEU A 125 -1.87 18.35 30.72
C LEU A 125 -2.94 17.30 30.43
N THR A 126 -4.17 17.77 30.31
CA THR A 126 -5.25 17.04 29.64
C THR A 126 -5.01 16.98 28.13
N LEU A 127 -5.60 16.00 27.45
CA LEU A 127 -5.56 15.94 25.99
C LEU A 127 -6.23 17.17 25.35
N GLY A 128 -7.24 17.75 26.01
CA GLY A 128 -7.85 19.02 25.62
C GLY A 128 -6.86 20.19 25.69
N GLU A 129 -6.08 20.29 26.76
CA GLU A 129 -5.03 21.32 26.90
C GLU A 129 -3.88 21.09 25.92
N LEU A 130 -3.49 19.84 25.66
CA LEU A 130 -2.51 19.52 24.62
C LEU A 130 -2.99 19.95 23.24
N LYS A 131 -4.27 19.68 22.90
CA LYS A 131 -4.88 20.16 21.66
C LYS A 131 -4.74 21.68 21.53
N GLN A 132 -5.10 22.44 22.58
CA GLN A 132 -4.97 23.91 22.55
C GLN A 132 -3.52 24.36 22.40
N LEU A 133 -2.58 23.73 23.10
CA LEU A 133 -1.15 24.00 22.96
C LEU A 133 -0.71 23.81 21.50
N LEU A 134 -1.09 22.71 20.84
CA LEU A 134 -0.73 22.47 19.44
C LEU A 134 -1.33 23.52 18.48
N LEU A 135 -2.53 24.02 18.77
CA LEU A 135 -3.20 25.05 17.97
C LEU A 135 -2.59 26.45 18.15
N GLU A 136 -2.13 26.79 19.35
CA GLU A 136 -1.69 28.16 19.69
C GLU A 136 -0.17 28.34 19.65
N ALA A 137 0.59 27.32 20.07
CA ALA A 137 2.03 27.44 20.23
C ALA A 137 2.78 27.57 18.89
N SER A 138 4.00 28.11 18.94
CA SER A 138 4.90 28.16 17.78
C SER A 138 5.44 26.78 17.41
N GLU A 139 5.88 26.62 16.16
CA GLU A 139 6.50 25.38 15.68
C GLU A 139 7.67 24.94 16.59
N THR A 140 8.54 25.87 16.99
CA THR A 140 9.66 25.60 17.89
C THR A 140 9.20 24.99 19.21
N LYS A 141 8.12 25.52 19.81
CA LYS A 141 7.60 25.01 21.08
C LYS A 141 6.95 23.64 20.91
N ILE A 142 6.26 23.40 19.80
CA ILE A 142 5.68 22.08 19.48
C ILE A 142 6.80 21.05 19.31
N LYS A 143 7.86 21.37 18.55
CA LYS A 143 9.00 20.47 18.34
C LYS A 143 9.74 20.11 19.64
N GLN A 144 9.75 21.00 20.65
CA GLN A 144 10.33 20.69 21.96
C GLN A 144 9.60 19.57 22.71
N ILE A 145 8.29 19.42 22.52
CA ILE A 145 7.49 18.39 23.20
C ILE A 145 7.16 17.20 22.31
N ALA A 146 7.11 17.38 20.99
CA ALA A 146 6.65 16.35 20.04
C ALA A 146 7.42 15.03 20.18
N GLY A 147 8.74 15.10 20.36
CA GLY A 147 9.59 13.93 20.58
C GLY A 147 9.33 13.16 21.87
N THR A 148 8.65 13.77 22.85
CA THR A 148 8.33 13.14 24.14
C THR A 148 6.92 12.56 24.20
N LEU A 149 6.08 12.80 23.19
CA LEU A 149 4.72 12.27 23.14
C LEU A 149 4.74 10.82 22.64
N SER A 150 4.01 9.95 23.34
CA SER A 150 3.75 8.58 22.88
C SER A 150 2.82 8.58 21.66
N SER A 151 2.87 7.50 20.88
CA SER A 151 1.96 7.30 19.76
C SER A 151 0.50 7.27 20.21
N ASP A 152 0.22 6.75 21.41
CA ASP A 152 -1.12 6.73 21.99
C ASP A 152 -1.63 8.16 22.25
N VAL A 153 -0.79 9.05 22.78
CA VAL A 153 -1.13 10.47 23.00
C VAL A 153 -1.35 11.22 21.68
N ILE A 154 -0.45 11.06 20.72
CA ILE A 154 -0.56 11.68 19.39
C ILE A 154 -1.83 11.19 18.67
N GLY A 155 -2.08 9.88 18.70
CA GLY A 155 -3.25 9.27 18.08
C GLY A 155 -4.54 9.71 18.76
N CYS A 156 -4.55 9.94 20.08
CA CYS A 156 -5.72 10.46 20.79
C CYS A 156 -5.99 11.94 20.53
N VAL A 157 -4.96 12.79 20.46
CA VAL A 157 -5.17 14.24 20.32
C VAL A 157 -5.74 14.62 18.95
N VAL A 158 -5.38 13.91 17.87
CA VAL A 158 -5.94 14.16 16.53
C VAL A 158 -7.43 13.83 16.42
N LYS A 159 -7.93 12.90 17.24
CA LYS A 159 -9.38 12.55 17.32
C LYS A 159 -10.21 13.74 17.81
N LEU A 160 -9.61 14.60 18.61
CA LEU A 160 -10.26 15.78 19.20
C LEU A 160 -10.29 16.98 18.24
N MET A 161 -9.59 16.90 17.11
CA MET A 161 -9.46 18.01 16.16
C MET A 161 -10.48 17.91 15.02
N SER A 162 -11.05 19.05 14.63
CA SER A 162 -11.73 19.23 13.34
C SER A 162 -10.75 19.19 12.18
N ASN A 163 -11.24 19.12 10.94
CA ASN A 163 -10.37 19.19 9.76
C ASN A 163 -9.61 20.52 9.68
N ASP A 164 -10.25 21.64 10.02
CA ASP A 164 -9.59 22.97 10.05
C ASP A 164 -8.49 23.04 11.12
N GLU A 165 -8.72 22.41 12.27
CA GLU A 165 -7.73 22.32 13.34
C GLU A 165 -6.55 21.42 12.94
N LEU A 166 -6.81 20.29 12.27
CA LEU A 166 -5.76 19.43 11.70
C LEU A 166 -4.95 20.19 10.64
N ILE A 167 -5.61 20.92 9.73
CA ILE A 167 -4.95 21.80 8.75
C ILE A 167 -4.09 22.86 9.45
N THR A 168 -4.60 23.49 10.51
CA THR A 168 -3.89 24.53 11.27
C THR A 168 -2.59 23.99 11.89
N VAL A 169 -2.63 22.79 12.47
CA VAL A 169 -1.43 22.15 13.03
C VAL A 169 -0.49 21.67 11.92
N GLY A 170 -1.04 21.03 10.87
CA GLY A 170 -0.27 20.55 9.71
C GLY A 170 0.48 21.68 8.99
N ALA A 171 -0.16 22.83 8.79
CA ALA A 171 0.43 24.01 8.15
C ALA A 171 1.49 24.75 9.01
N LYS A 172 1.72 24.26 10.24
CA LYS A 172 2.63 24.86 11.23
C LYS A 172 3.89 24.02 11.47
N VAL A 173 3.79 22.69 11.46
CA VAL A 173 4.90 21.78 11.80
C VAL A 173 5.51 21.18 10.54
N PHE A 174 6.83 21.28 10.37
CA PHE A 174 7.54 20.75 9.19
C PHE A 174 8.82 20.02 9.58
N ASN A 175 9.10 18.88 8.95
CA ASN A 175 10.30 18.09 9.24
C ASN A 175 11.04 17.82 7.92
N PRO A 176 11.85 18.77 7.44
CA PRO A 176 12.55 18.60 6.17
C PRO A 176 13.58 17.48 6.23
N LEU A 177 13.80 16.78 5.12
CA LEU A 177 14.88 15.81 5.03
C LEU A 177 16.25 16.50 5.04
N PRO A 178 17.26 15.91 5.72
CA PRO A 178 18.56 16.56 5.91
C PRO A 178 19.21 17.04 4.61
N GLY A 179 19.60 18.32 4.56
CA GLY A 179 20.28 18.90 3.41
C GLY A 179 19.38 19.16 2.18
N SER A 180 18.06 19.15 2.34
CA SER A 180 17.09 19.42 1.26
C SER A 180 15.94 20.32 1.73
N GLN A 181 15.05 20.70 0.80
CA GLN A 181 13.79 21.36 1.11
C GLN A 181 12.58 20.40 1.09
N LEU A 182 12.80 19.11 0.87
CA LEU A 182 11.73 18.11 0.89
C LEU A 182 11.11 18.06 2.28
N GLY A 183 9.80 18.28 2.39
CA GLY A 183 9.10 18.37 3.68
C GLY A 183 9.14 19.74 4.36
N ALA A 184 9.76 20.75 3.74
CA ALA A 184 9.74 22.12 4.24
C ALA A 184 8.45 22.85 3.87
N LYS A 185 8.13 23.89 4.64
CA LYS A 185 6.95 24.74 4.39
C LYS A 185 7.02 25.34 2.99
N GLY A 186 5.95 25.18 2.22
CA GLY A 186 5.84 25.68 0.85
C GLY A 186 6.46 24.76 -0.20
N TYR A 187 6.94 23.58 0.17
CA TYR A 187 7.45 22.58 -0.78
C TYR A 187 6.52 21.37 -0.83
N LEU A 188 6.32 20.83 -2.04
CA LEU A 188 5.55 19.61 -2.28
C LEU A 188 6.29 18.73 -3.27
N GLY A 189 6.90 17.66 -2.74
CA GLY A 189 7.64 16.69 -3.52
C GLY A 189 6.73 15.71 -4.28
N ALA A 190 7.34 15.01 -5.22
CA ALA A 190 6.73 13.93 -5.97
C ALA A 190 7.61 12.68 -5.98
N ARG A 191 7.05 11.53 -5.59
CA ARG A 191 7.62 10.20 -5.85
C ARG A 191 7.18 9.76 -7.24
N ILE A 192 8.09 9.61 -8.20
CA ILE A 192 7.75 8.91 -9.44
C ILE A 192 7.62 7.43 -9.10
N GLN A 193 6.52 6.81 -9.52
CA GLN A 193 6.24 5.39 -9.38
C GLN A 193 6.23 4.72 -10.76
N PRO A 194 7.39 4.41 -11.36
CA PRO A 194 7.46 3.92 -12.72
C PRO A 194 7.22 2.41 -12.72
N ASN A 195 5.98 1.99 -12.45
CA ASN A 195 5.59 0.58 -12.38
C ASN A 195 5.40 -0.02 -13.77
N SER A 196 5.85 -1.26 -13.99
CA SER A 196 5.61 -1.99 -15.22
C SER A 196 4.79 -3.24 -14.92
N PRO A 197 3.78 -3.59 -15.74
CA PRO A 197 3.03 -4.84 -15.58
C PRO A 197 3.90 -6.11 -15.64
N THR A 198 5.15 -6.00 -16.08
CA THR A 198 6.08 -7.13 -16.29
C THR A 198 7.51 -6.84 -15.83
N ASP A 199 7.73 -5.79 -15.02
CA ASP A 199 9.08 -5.28 -14.66
C ASP A 199 9.97 -4.97 -15.88
N ASN A 200 9.38 -4.57 -17.01
CA ASN A 200 10.13 -4.25 -18.21
C ASN A 200 10.93 -2.95 -18.01
N LEU A 201 12.25 -3.03 -18.20
CA LEU A 201 13.16 -1.92 -17.95
C LEU A 201 12.89 -0.70 -18.84
N ASP A 202 12.44 -0.90 -20.09
CA ASP A 202 12.09 0.21 -20.99
C ASP A 202 10.84 0.95 -20.49
N ASP A 203 9.83 0.22 -19.99
CA ASP A 203 8.62 0.83 -19.44
C ASP A 203 8.97 1.70 -18.23
N ILE A 204 9.84 1.19 -17.36
CA ILE A 204 10.30 1.88 -16.15
C ILE A 204 11.11 3.13 -16.54
N PHE A 205 12.07 2.97 -17.45
CA PHE A 205 12.91 4.05 -17.95
C PHE A 205 12.09 5.19 -18.57
N TRP A 206 11.13 4.87 -19.44
CA TRP A 206 10.33 5.90 -20.11
C TRP A 206 9.38 6.64 -19.18
N GLN A 207 8.85 5.99 -18.15
CA GLN A 207 8.02 6.66 -17.13
C GLN A 207 8.81 7.67 -16.29
N VAL A 208 10.10 7.41 -16.02
CA VAL A 208 10.97 8.38 -15.33
C VAL A 208 11.19 9.62 -16.19
N LEU A 209 11.54 9.42 -17.46
CA LEU A 209 11.74 10.52 -18.42
C LEU A 209 10.46 11.34 -18.64
N ASP A 210 9.31 10.66 -18.65
CA ASP A 210 8.01 11.28 -18.73
C ASP A 210 7.75 12.24 -17.56
N GLY A 211 7.90 11.78 -16.32
CA GLY A 211 7.72 12.63 -15.13
C GLY A 211 8.65 13.85 -15.13
N TRP A 212 9.92 13.66 -15.49
CA TRP A 212 10.87 14.76 -15.60
C TRP A 212 10.54 15.75 -16.71
N SER A 213 9.86 15.32 -17.77
CA SER A 213 9.38 16.23 -18.82
C SER A 213 8.35 17.24 -18.31
N TYR A 214 7.62 16.91 -17.24
CA TYR A 214 6.68 17.79 -16.54
C TYR A 214 7.27 18.48 -15.29
N ALA A 215 8.58 18.40 -15.07
CA ALA A 215 9.24 18.86 -13.85
C ALA A 215 8.66 18.24 -12.56
N VAL A 216 8.32 16.96 -12.63
CA VAL A 216 7.80 16.14 -11.53
C VAL A 216 8.83 15.05 -11.20
N GLY A 217 9.02 14.70 -9.92
CA GLY A 217 9.87 13.58 -9.49
C GLY A 217 11.14 13.99 -8.76
N ASP A 218 11.00 14.58 -7.58
CA ASP A 218 12.09 15.16 -6.78
C ASP A 218 12.31 14.49 -5.42
N VAL A 219 11.53 13.45 -5.09
CA VAL A 219 11.63 12.72 -3.81
C VAL A 219 12.40 11.42 -3.96
N VAL A 220 11.91 10.52 -4.82
CA VAL A 220 12.49 9.20 -5.09
C VAL A 220 11.97 8.68 -6.43
N LEU A 221 12.81 7.94 -7.15
CA LEU A 221 12.36 7.03 -8.21
C LEU A 221 12.03 5.67 -7.57
N GLY A 222 10.75 5.38 -7.33
CA GLY A 222 10.32 4.26 -6.50
C GLY A 222 9.41 3.27 -7.25
N THR A 223 9.94 2.16 -7.74
CA THR A 223 9.19 1.13 -8.48
C THR A 223 8.70 0.02 -7.56
N ASN A 224 7.41 -0.29 -7.60
CA ASN A 224 6.86 -1.52 -7.03
C ASN A 224 7.10 -2.66 -8.04
N PRO A 225 7.85 -3.72 -7.67
CA PRO A 225 8.13 -4.80 -8.60
C PRO A 225 7.00 -5.82 -8.67
N VAL A 226 6.78 -6.39 -9.85
CA VAL A 226 5.94 -7.59 -10.04
C VAL A 226 6.64 -8.83 -9.47
N SER A 227 7.94 -8.95 -9.76
CA SER A 227 8.77 -10.07 -9.36
C SER A 227 9.64 -9.74 -8.15
N SER A 228 9.61 -10.61 -7.14
CA SER A 228 10.52 -10.54 -5.99
C SER A 228 11.75 -11.44 -6.09
N GLU A 229 12.05 -11.94 -7.29
CA GLU A 229 13.34 -12.59 -7.52
C GLU A 229 14.46 -11.54 -7.43
N PRO A 230 15.53 -11.79 -6.65
CA PRO A 230 16.63 -10.82 -6.47
C PRO A 230 17.23 -10.33 -7.79
N GLU A 231 17.29 -11.17 -8.82
CA GLU A 231 17.81 -10.80 -10.14
C GLU A 231 16.91 -9.76 -10.85
N SER A 232 15.59 -9.86 -10.68
CA SER A 232 14.63 -8.88 -11.23
C SER A 232 14.76 -7.55 -10.50
N VAL A 233 14.76 -7.60 -9.17
CA VAL A 233 14.92 -6.41 -8.31
C VAL A 233 16.24 -5.70 -8.62
N GLN A 234 17.34 -6.44 -8.72
CA GLN A 234 18.64 -5.89 -9.09
C GLN A 234 18.63 -5.22 -10.47
N ALA A 235 17.99 -5.82 -11.48
CA ALA A 235 17.94 -5.24 -12.81
C ALA A 235 17.23 -3.88 -12.82
N VAL A 236 16.11 -3.77 -12.08
CA VAL A 236 15.37 -2.51 -11.95
C VAL A 236 16.17 -1.47 -11.13
N GLU A 237 16.76 -1.87 -10.00
CA GLU A 237 17.63 -0.99 -9.19
C GLU A 237 18.75 -0.37 -10.04
N LEU A 238 19.44 -1.20 -10.84
CA LEU A 238 20.51 -0.75 -11.72
C LEU A 238 20.00 0.15 -12.85
N GLN A 239 18.81 -0.13 -13.40
CA GLN A 239 18.23 0.73 -14.44
C GLN A 239 17.91 2.12 -13.89
N LEU A 240 17.31 2.23 -12.71
CA LEU A 240 17.01 3.51 -12.07
C LEU A 240 18.30 4.26 -11.72
N ARG A 241 19.29 3.57 -11.16
CA ARG A 241 20.61 4.13 -10.84
C ARG A 241 21.32 4.65 -12.09
N GLU A 242 21.29 3.93 -13.21
CA GLU A 242 21.94 4.36 -14.45
C GLU A 242 21.42 5.71 -14.93
N ILE A 243 20.10 5.93 -14.84
CA ILE A 243 19.48 7.21 -15.21
C ILE A 243 20.06 8.34 -14.34
N LEU A 244 20.08 8.14 -13.03
CA LEU A 244 20.59 9.12 -12.06
C LEU A 244 22.09 9.40 -12.26
N GLU A 245 22.90 8.38 -12.49
CA GLU A 245 24.34 8.51 -12.76
C GLU A 245 24.62 9.26 -14.05
N THR A 246 23.83 8.99 -15.10
CA THR A 246 23.98 9.64 -16.41
C THR A 246 23.77 11.14 -16.33
N PHE A 247 22.84 11.58 -15.47
CA PHE A 247 22.59 13.00 -15.22
C PHE A 247 23.42 13.58 -14.08
N GLY A 248 24.17 12.76 -13.33
CA GLY A 248 25.01 13.21 -12.22
C GLY A 248 24.22 13.67 -10.99
N ILE A 249 23.05 13.08 -10.74
CA ILE A 249 22.12 13.48 -9.67
C ILE A 249 21.91 12.41 -8.60
N VAL A 250 22.78 11.39 -8.53
CA VAL A 250 22.71 10.31 -7.52
C VAL A 250 22.76 10.82 -6.08
N ASP A 251 23.46 11.93 -5.83
CA ASP A 251 23.53 12.55 -4.51
C ASP A 251 22.33 13.48 -4.23
N VAL A 252 21.44 13.69 -5.19
CA VAL A 252 20.27 14.58 -5.05
C VAL A 252 18.99 13.76 -4.90
N LEU A 253 18.82 12.72 -5.70
CA LEU A 253 17.59 11.95 -5.82
C LEU A 253 17.89 10.46 -5.59
N PRO A 254 17.33 9.80 -4.56
CA PRO A 254 17.45 8.37 -4.38
C PRO A 254 16.56 7.58 -5.35
N HIS A 255 16.86 6.29 -5.49
CA HIS A 255 16.02 5.28 -6.11
C HIS A 255 15.71 4.14 -5.13
N CYS A 256 14.65 3.39 -5.42
CA CYS A 256 14.22 2.26 -4.60
C CYS A 256 13.34 1.31 -5.41
N VAL A 257 13.59 0.01 -5.32
CA VAL A 257 12.62 -1.02 -5.71
C VAL A 257 11.93 -1.53 -4.46
N LEU A 258 10.61 -1.32 -4.38
CA LEU A 258 9.78 -1.58 -3.21
C LEU A 258 9.46 -3.08 -3.02
N SER A 259 10.47 -3.94 -3.08
CA SER A 259 10.34 -5.36 -2.70
C SER A 259 10.44 -5.54 -1.18
N HIS A 260 10.20 -6.75 -0.69
CA HIS A 260 10.48 -7.07 0.72
C HIS A 260 11.94 -6.73 1.10
N ILE A 261 12.17 -6.21 2.31
CA ILE A 261 13.48 -5.71 2.74
C ILE A 261 14.60 -6.76 2.67
N ASP A 262 14.26 -8.04 2.92
CA ASP A 262 15.22 -9.14 2.81
C ASP A 262 15.77 -9.31 1.38
N VAL A 263 14.94 -9.05 0.37
CA VAL A 263 15.33 -9.15 -1.04
C VAL A 263 16.26 -7.99 -1.41
N GLN A 264 15.93 -6.75 -0.99
CA GLN A 264 16.78 -5.59 -1.23
C GLN A 264 18.15 -5.74 -0.52
N ALA A 265 18.14 -6.26 0.70
CA ALA A 265 19.37 -6.57 1.43
C ALA A 265 20.21 -7.65 0.75
N GLU A 266 19.58 -8.67 0.17
CA GLU A 266 20.28 -9.68 -0.63
C GLU A 266 20.85 -9.10 -1.93
N VAL A 267 20.09 -8.25 -2.62
CA VAL A 267 20.54 -7.55 -3.83
C VAL A 267 21.77 -6.70 -3.53
N GLU A 268 21.74 -5.90 -2.47
CA GLU A 268 22.87 -5.07 -2.04
C GLU A 268 24.09 -5.92 -1.65
N ARG A 269 23.90 -7.07 -0.99
CA ARG A 269 25.00 -8.01 -0.69
C ARG A 269 25.66 -8.56 -1.96
N ARG A 270 24.85 -8.88 -2.98
CA ARG A 270 25.33 -9.44 -4.26
C ARG A 270 25.94 -8.37 -5.18
N SER A 271 25.42 -7.15 -5.12
CA SER A 271 25.87 -6.01 -5.91
C SER A 271 25.95 -4.76 -5.04
N PRO A 272 27.07 -4.53 -4.33
CA PRO A 272 27.23 -3.40 -3.43
C PRO A 272 26.95 -2.04 -4.11
N ALA A 273 26.33 -1.15 -3.36
CA ALA A 273 25.82 0.16 -3.77
C ALA A 273 24.71 0.14 -4.85
N SER A 274 24.13 -1.00 -5.20
CA SER A 274 23.04 -1.03 -6.18
C SER A 274 21.75 -0.41 -5.66
N THR A 275 21.53 -0.44 -4.34
CA THR A 275 20.33 0.12 -3.68
C THR A 275 20.65 1.45 -3.00
N ALA A 276 19.75 2.44 -3.10
CA ALA A 276 19.87 3.68 -2.33
C ALA A 276 19.04 3.64 -1.03
N LEU A 277 17.73 3.43 -1.13
CA LEU A 277 16.86 3.22 0.03
C LEU A 277 16.48 1.75 0.14
N TRP A 278 16.22 1.28 1.37
CA TRP A 278 15.54 0.00 1.59
C TRP A 278 14.11 0.19 2.04
N PHE A 279 13.18 -0.30 1.24
CA PHE A 279 11.74 -0.24 1.48
C PHE A 279 11.22 -1.34 2.41
N GLN A 280 10.19 -1.05 3.21
CA GLN A 280 9.36 -2.05 3.87
C GLN A 280 7.98 -1.49 4.26
N SER A 281 6.90 -2.22 3.99
CA SER A 281 5.60 -1.95 4.64
C SER A 281 5.65 -2.35 6.12
N ILE A 282 5.15 -1.50 7.01
CA ILE A 282 5.16 -1.73 8.46
C ILE A 282 3.75 -1.65 9.05
N ALA A 283 3.54 -2.35 10.17
CA ALA A 283 2.28 -2.40 10.91
C ALA A 283 2.40 -1.87 12.35
N GLY A 284 1.25 -1.62 12.97
CA GLY A 284 1.11 -1.00 14.30
C GLY A 284 1.25 -1.98 15.47
N CYS A 285 1.36 -3.28 15.23
CA CYS A 285 1.61 -4.30 16.27
C CYS A 285 2.50 -5.44 15.78
N ASP A 286 3.06 -6.22 16.71
CA ASP A 286 3.95 -7.34 16.38
C ASP A 286 3.26 -8.41 15.52
N ALA A 287 2.02 -8.75 15.85
CA ALA A 287 1.26 -9.77 15.12
C ALA A 287 0.96 -9.35 13.67
N ALA A 288 0.64 -8.06 13.44
CA ALA A 288 0.46 -7.51 12.10
C ALA A 288 1.77 -7.42 11.31
N ASN A 289 2.90 -7.15 11.96
CA ASN A 289 4.20 -7.15 11.29
C ASN A 289 4.62 -8.55 10.83
N GLN A 290 4.26 -9.59 11.59
CA GLN A 290 4.54 -10.98 11.20
C GLN A 290 3.84 -11.41 9.90
N THR A 291 2.74 -10.75 9.51
CA THR A 291 2.05 -11.05 8.24
C THR A 291 2.88 -10.64 7.03
N PHE A 292 3.75 -9.64 7.22
CA PHE A 292 4.71 -9.17 6.24
C PHE A 292 6.07 -9.87 6.37
N ASP A 293 6.18 -10.96 7.16
CA ASP A 293 7.44 -11.64 7.46
C ASP A 293 8.52 -10.73 8.09
N ILE A 294 8.10 -9.76 8.91
CA ILE A 294 9.03 -8.90 9.66
C ILE A 294 8.80 -8.99 11.16
N ASP A 295 9.90 -8.81 11.90
CA ASP A 295 9.89 -8.68 13.36
C ASP A 295 10.77 -7.49 13.78
N LEU A 296 10.64 -7.09 15.05
CA LEU A 296 11.36 -5.95 15.59
C LEU A 296 12.88 -6.11 15.49
N LYS A 297 13.41 -7.31 15.73
CA LYS A 297 14.85 -7.56 15.67
C LYS A 297 15.36 -7.39 14.23
N LYS A 298 14.69 -8.01 13.26
CA LYS A 298 14.99 -7.95 11.83
C LYS A 298 15.04 -6.49 11.37
N MET A 299 14.02 -5.70 11.68
CA MET A 299 13.96 -4.29 11.26
C MET A 299 15.04 -3.43 11.91
N ARG A 300 15.36 -3.66 13.19
CA ARG A 300 16.46 -2.94 13.86
C ARG A 300 17.83 -3.30 13.30
N ASP A 301 18.06 -4.57 13.00
CA ASP A 301 19.32 -5.02 12.40
C ASP A 301 19.50 -4.40 11.00
N TYR A 302 18.43 -4.29 10.21
CA TYR A 302 18.49 -3.57 8.95
C TYR A 302 18.74 -2.07 9.12
N ALA A 303 18.05 -1.40 10.04
CA ALA A 303 18.30 0.02 10.32
C ALA A 303 19.76 0.28 10.72
N ARG A 304 20.35 -0.59 11.55
CA ARG A 304 21.76 -0.49 11.98
C ARG A 304 22.76 -0.73 10.85
N SER A 305 22.36 -1.46 9.82
CA SER A 305 23.22 -1.70 8.65
C SER A 305 23.29 -0.49 7.70
N ARG A 306 22.34 0.45 7.80
CA ARG A 306 22.26 1.63 6.91
C ARG A 306 23.07 2.79 7.50
N THR A 307 24.33 2.91 7.06
CA THR A 307 25.24 3.99 7.49
C THR A 307 25.45 5.07 6.44
N GLY A 308 24.93 4.91 5.22
CA GLY A 308 25.07 5.89 4.14
C GLY A 308 24.13 7.09 4.27
N LYS A 309 24.13 7.94 3.23
CA LYS A 309 23.20 9.07 3.12
C LYS A 309 21.75 8.60 3.10
N TYR A 310 21.41 7.69 2.19
CA TYR A 310 20.08 7.13 2.02
C TYR A 310 19.92 5.86 2.86
N ALA A 311 18.85 5.79 3.66
CA ALA A 311 18.65 4.70 4.61
C ALA A 311 17.42 3.84 4.28
N LEU A 312 16.25 4.23 4.77
CA LEU A 312 15.04 3.40 4.79
C LEU A 312 13.86 4.13 4.16
N TYR A 313 12.89 3.36 3.68
CA TYR A 313 11.62 3.84 3.18
C TYR A 313 10.49 2.98 3.75
N PHE A 314 9.52 3.58 4.43
CA PHE A 314 8.35 2.89 4.97
C PHE A 314 7.05 3.30 4.28
N GLU A 315 6.19 2.32 4.03
CA GLU A 315 4.78 2.55 3.72
C GLU A 315 3.90 2.07 4.88
N THR A 316 2.86 2.85 5.13
CA THR A 316 1.83 2.57 6.14
C THR A 316 0.44 2.69 5.51
N GLY A 317 -0.63 2.68 6.30
CA GLY A 317 -1.97 2.58 5.75
C GLY A 317 -2.99 2.33 6.84
N GLN A 318 -3.84 3.31 7.12
CA GLN A 318 -4.98 3.10 8.01
C GLN A 318 -5.81 1.92 7.49
N GLY A 319 -6.11 1.00 8.41
CA GLY A 319 -6.87 -0.21 8.10
C GLY A 319 -6.03 -1.45 7.88
N ALA A 320 -4.73 -1.33 7.58
CA ALA A 320 -3.87 -2.49 7.31
C ALA A 320 -3.91 -3.52 8.45
N ASP A 321 -3.81 -3.11 9.71
CA ASP A 321 -3.75 -4.03 10.85
C ASP A 321 -5.02 -4.87 11.00
N PHE A 322 -6.21 -4.25 10.98
CA PHE A 322 -7.47 -5.00 11.11
C PHE A 322 -7.78 -5.83 9.88
N THR A 323 -7.48 -5.32 8.69
CA THR A 323 -7.55 -6.07 7.43
C THR A 323 -6.38 -7.04 7.27
N ASN A 324 -5.49 -7.15 8.26
CA ASN A 324 -4.56 -8.25 8.46
C ASN A 324 -4.97 -9.12 9.67
N GLY A 325 -6.20 -8.96 10.17
CA GLY A 325 -6.81 -9.70 11.28
C GLY A 325 -6.34 -9.27 12.68
N HIS A 326 -5.48 -8.27 12.78
CA HIS A 326 -4.81 -7.86 14.01
C HIS A 326 -5.31 -6.52 14.54
N SER A 327 -6.64 -6.33 14.55
CA SER A 327 -7.23 -5.11 15.10
C SER A 327 -6.98 -4.96 16.61
N HIS A 328 -6.86 -6.09 17.31
CA HIS A 328 -6.81 -6.16 18.77
C HIS A 328 -7.91 -5.35 19.48
N GLY A 329 -9.03 -5.10 18.79
CA GLY A 329 -10.18 -4.35 19.30
C GLY A 329 -9.94 -2.86 19.54
N PHE A 330 -8.92 -2.25 18.93
CA PHE A 330 -8.72 -0.79 18.94
C PHE A 330 -8.65 -0.21 17.53
N ASP A 331 -8.93 1.09 17.44
CA ASP A 331 -9.24 1.77 16.18
C ASP A 331 -8.03 2.02 15.27
N MET A 332 -8.33 2.30 14.00
CA MET A 332 -7.32 2.44 12.95
C MET A 332 -6.35 3.60 13.15
N VAL A 333 -6.79 4.73 13.73
CA VAL A 333 -5.95 5.92 13.95
C VAL A 333 -4.84 5.61 14.94
N LEU A 334 -5.13 4.82 15.98
CA LEU A 334 -4.14 4.43 16.97
C LEU A 334 -3.12 3.42 16.43
N HIS A 335 -3.56 2.45 15.61
CA HIS A 335 -2.64 1.56 14.89
C HIS A 335 -1.68 2.36 14.00
N GLU A 336 -2.22 3.33 13.26
CA GLU A 336 -1.45 4.16 12.34
C GLU A 336 -0.44 5.05 13.06
N SER A 337 -0.86 5.69 14.16
CA SER A 337 0.03 6.47 15.02
C SER A 337 1.23 5.65 15.51
N ARG A 338 1.01 4.36 15.85
CA ARG A 338 2.07 3.45 16.29
C ARG A 338 3.06 3.11 15.17
N LYS A 339 2.63 3.02 13.91
CA LYS A 339 3.54 2.83 12.76
C LYS A 339 4.50 4.01 12.62
N TYR A 340 4.01 5.23 12.81
CA TYR A 340 4.86 6.42 12.83
C TYR A 340 5.83 6.44 14.02
N GLY A 341 5.38 5.98 15.19
CA GLY A 341 6.24 5.71 16.34
C GLY A 341 7.38 4.75 16.01
N PHE A 342 7.08 3.67 15.28
CA PHE A 342 8.06 2.69 14.85
C PHE A 342 9.06 3.27 13.84
N ALA A 343 8.58 3.97 12.81
CA ALA A 343 9.42 4.64 11.82
C ALA A 343 10.36 5.68 12.48
N ARG A 344 9.86 6.44 13.46
CA ARG A 344 10.68 7.36 14.27
C ARG A 344 11.78 6.62 15.03
N ALA A 345 11.46 5.50 15.68
CA ALA A 345 12.44 4.72 16.44
C ALA A 345 13.51 4.10 15.53
N LEU A 346 13.13 3.58 14.34
CA LEU A 346 14.09 3.07 13.35
C LEU A 346 14.96 4.19 12.76
N SER A 347 14.40 5.40 12.55
CA SER A 347 15.18 6.57 12.12
C SER A 347 16.26 6.96 13.14
N ARG A 348 15.99 6.77 14.44
CA ARG A 348 17.00 6.96 15.51
C ARG A 348 18.08 5.87 15.46
N GLU A 349 17.73 4.61 15.22
CA GLU A 349 18.74 3.54 15.04
C GLU A 349 19.66 3.83 13.85
N VAL A 350 19.14 4.36 12.73
CA VAL A 350 19.95 4.82 11.59
C VAL A 350 20.89 5.96 12.01
N ALA A 351 20.39 6.97 12.73
CA ALA A 351 21.22 8.07 13.22
C ALA A 351 22.37 7.57 14.13
N LEU A 352 22.07 6.61 15.03
CA LEU A 352 23.08 5.97 15.88
C LEU A 352 24.12 5.21 15.04
N ALA A 353 23.68 4.47 14.03
CA ALA A 353 24.58 3.73 13.13
C ALA A 353 25.50 4.67 12.33
N GLN A 354 24.97 5.79 11.81
CA GLN A 354 25.78 6.83 11.15
C GLN A 354 26.85 7.39 12.10
N MET A 355 26.49 7.72 13.34
CA MET A 355 27.45 8.22 14.34
C MET A 355 28.52 7.18 14.68
N GLN A 356 28.14 5.91 14.85
CA GLN A 356 29.07 4.81 15.10
C GLN A 356 30.02 4.56 13.92
N ALA A 357 29.57 4.83 12.69
CA ALA A 357 30.38 4.80 11.47
C ALA A 357 31.24 6.06 11.27
N GLY A 358 31.24 7.01 12.22
CA GLY A 358 32.02 8.25 12.14
C GLY A 358 31.40 9.34 11.26
N GLN A 359 30.11 9.24 10.93
CA GLN A 359 29.37 10.24 10.15
C GLN A 359 28.52 11.13 11.05
N THR A 360 28.16 12.32 10.55
CA THR A 360 27.16 13.18 11.20
C THR A 360 25.78 12.53 11.08
N ALA A 361 25.05 12.45 12.19
CA ALA A 361 23.66 11.97 12.19
C ALA A 361 22.79 12.84 11.28
N ALA A 362 22.33 12.25 10.17
CA ALA A 362 21.45 12.85 9.19
C ALA A 362 20.63 11.73 8.53
N PRO A 363 19.76 11.02 9.28
CA PRO A 363 19.02 9.90 8.75
C PRO A 363 18.06 10.38 7.65
N TRP A 364 18.26 9.88 6.43
CA TRP A 364 17.34 10.08 5.32
C TRP A 364 16.37 8.91 5.27
N VAL A 365 15.19 9.09 5.87
CA VAL A 365 14.13 8.09 5.95
C VAL A 365 12.87 8.62 5.31
N HIS A 366 12.34 7.88 4.33
CA HIS A 366 11.06 8.16 3.71
C HIS A 366 9.93 7.46 4.46
N LEU A 367 8.78 8.10 4.52
CA LEU A 367 7.55 7.54 5.05
C LEU A 367 6.36 8.09 4.24
N ASN A 368 5.45 7.23 3.82
CA ASN A 368 4.10 7.67 3.43
C ASN A 368 3.03 6.72 3.94
N ASP A 369 1.86 7.30 4.22
CA ASP A 369 0.62 6.55 4.29
C ASP A 369 0.10 6.27 2.87
N VAL A 370 -0.62 5.16 2.70
CA VAL A 370 -1.32 4.80 1.47
C VAL A 370 -2.84 4.84 1.71
N ALA A 371 -3.40 6.04 1.61
CA ALA A 371 -4.78 6.33 1.93
C ALA A 371 -5.71 5.85 0.81
N GLY A 372 -6.60 4.89 1.09
CA GLY A 372 -7.62 4.41 0.15
C GLY A 372 -7.22 3.22 -0.73
N PHE A 373 -6.06 2.60 -0.47
CA PHE A 373 -5.57 1.46 -1.28
C PHE A 373 -6.29 0.14 -1.01
N ILE A 374 -6.88 0.00 0.17
CA ILE A 374 -7.48 -1.25 0.62
C ILE A 374 -8.83 -1.46 -0.10
N GLY A 375 -9.82 -0.65 0.26
CA GLY A 375 -11.15 -0.70 -0.34
C GLY A 375 -12.25 -0.06 0.52
N PRO A 376 -13.52 -0.21 0.09
CA PRO A 376 -14.69 0.37 0.75
C PRO A 376 -14.96 -0.16 2.16
N GLU A 377 -14.33 -1.26 2.56
CA GLU A 377 -14.36 -1.79 3.92
C GLU A 377 -13.58 -0.93 4.93
N VAL A 378 -12.65 -0.09 4.45
CA VAL A 378 -11.89 0.86 5.27
C VAL A 378 -12.46 2.27 5.10
N PHE A 379 -12.58 2.71 3.85
CA PHE A 379 -13.04 4.03 3.46
C PHE A 379 -14.01 3.94 2.29
N ARG A 380 -15.25 4.37 2.48
CA ARG A 380 -16.28 4.40 1.42
C ARG A 380 -16.37 5.74 0.73
N THR A 381 -16.22 6.85 1.46
CA THR A 381 -16.47 8.19 0.92
C THR A 381 -15.21 9.04 0.84
N ARG A 382 -15.23 10.03 -0.05
CA ARG A 382 -14.17 11.03 -0.20
C ARG A 382 -13.89 11.82 1.09
N GLU A 383 -14.90 12.08 1.90
CA GLU A 383 -14.75 12.79 3.18
C GLU A 383 -13.95 11.97 4.19
N GLN A 384 -14.15 10.64 4.21
CA GLN A 384 -13.35 9.74 5.04
C GLN A 384 -11.89 9.73 4.58
N LEU A 385 -11.65 9.77 3.26
CA LEU A 385 -10.30 9.83 2.69
C LEU A 385 -9.58 11.13 3.07
N VAL A 386 -10.24 12.28 2.94
CA VAL A 386 -9.69 13.58 3.39
C VAL A 386 -9.42 13.55 4.89
N ARG A 387 -10.34 13.01 5.69
CA ARG A 387 -10.17 12.92 7.14
C ARG A 387 -8.94 12.09 7.52
N CYS A 388 -8.78 10.91 6.91
CA CYS A 388 -7.61 10.04 7.09
C CYS A 388 -6.32 10.80 6.80
N CYS A 389 -6.23 11.39 5.61
CA CYS A 389 -5.04 12.12 5.16
C CYS A 389 -4.66 13.26 6.13
N LEU A 390 -5.64 14.03 6.62
CA LEU A 390 -5.37 15.13 7.55
C LEU A 390 -4.90 14.64 8.93
N GLU A 391 -5.48 13.54 9.44
CA GLU A 391 -5.03 12.90 10.67
C GLU A 391 -3.58 12.42 10.51
N ASP A 392 -3.27 11.74 9.40
CA ASP A 392 -1.95 11.17 9.12
C ASP A 392 -0.87 12.23 8.91
N ILE A 393 -1.20 13.35 8.25
CA ILE A 393 -0.27 14.49 8.13
C ILE A 393 0.13 15.00 9.51
N VAL A 394 -0.84 15.21 10.41
CA VAL A 394 -0.56 15.73 11.76
C VAL A 394 0.18 14.69 12.59
N MET A 395 -0.26 13.43 12.58
CA MET A 395 0.39 12.36 13.34
C MET A 395 1.84 12.15 12.87
N GLY A 396 2.09 12.05 11.57
CA GLY A 396 3.45 11.91 11.03
C GLY A 396 4.36 13.09 11.38
N LYS A 397 3.83 14.32 11.28
CA LYS A 397 4.57 15.55 11.66
C LYS A 397 4.90 15.62 13.14
N LEU A 398 3.97 15.23 14.02
CA LEU A 398 4.20 15.18 15.47
C LEU A 398 5.16 14.05 15.88
N HIS A 399 5.30 13.00 15.07
CA HIS A 399 6.38 12.01 15.24
C HIS A 399 7.75 12.50 14.74
N GLY A 400 7.83 13.71 14.18
CA GLY A 400 9.08 14.30 13.69
C GLY A 400 9.49 13.80 12.29
N LEU A 401 8.54 13.28 11.51
CA LEU A 401 8.80 12.66 10.21
C LEU A 401 8.36 13.56 9.06
N MET A 402 9.05 13.43 7.92
CA MET A 402 8.54 13.92 6.64
C MET A 402 7.51 12.92 6.12
N ILE A 403 6.23 13.22 6.33
CA ILE A 403 5.13 12.36 5.88
C ILE A 403 4.71 12.72 4.45
N GLY A 404 4.77 11.74 3.55
CA GLY A 404 4.09 11.78 2.26
C GLY A 404 2.74 11.07 2.32
N LEU A 405 1.94 11.21 1.27
CA LEU A 405 0.66 10.53 1.14
C LEU A 405 0.47 9.98 -0.27
N ASP A 406 0.10 8.72 -0.37
CA ASP A 406 -0.55 8.21 -1.56
C ASP A 406 -2.07 8.35 -1.39
N VAL A 407 -2.62 9.46 -1.90
CA VAL A 407 -4.06 9.71 -1.89
C VAL A 407 -4.67 8.98 -3.06
N CYS A 408 -5.32 7.85 -2.77
CA CYS A 408 -5.73 6.94 -3.80
C CYS A 408 -7.15 6.41 -3.62
N SER A 409 -7.68 5.87 -4.72
CA SER A 409 -8.96 5.20 -4.75
C SER A 409 -8.84 3.93 -5.55
N THR A 410 -9.39 2.87 -5.00
CA THR A 410 -9.56 1.63 -5.73
C THR A 410 -10.87 1.69 -6.49
N LEU A 411 -10.95 1.06 -7.65
CA LEU A 411 -12.11 1.27 -8.53
C LEU A 411 -13.44 0.73 -7.98
N HIS A 412 -13.39 -0.10 -6.93
CA HIS A 412 -14.58 -0.55 -6.19
C HIS A 412 -15.01 0.36 -5.02
N MET A 413 -14.31 1.48 -4.77
CA MET A 413 -14.78 2.55 -3.89
C MET A 413 -15.72 3.50 -4.64
N ASP A 414 -16.58 4.18 -3.90
CA ASP A 414 -17.45 5.25 -4.41
C ASP A 414 -16.72 6.61 -4.38
N VAL A 415 -15.49 6.61 -4.91
CA VAL A 415 -14.62 7.78 -5.04
C VAL A 415 -14.17 7.84 -6.49
N SER A 416 -14.68 8.83 -7.21
CA SER A 416 -14.38 9.07 -8.62
C SER A 416 -13.03 9.77 -8.85
N LEU A 417 -12.65 9.97 -10.12
CA LEU A 417 -11.48 10.78 -10.48
C LEU A 417 -11.63 12.24 -10.01
N ASP A 418 -12.82 12.81 -10.13
CA ASP A 418 -13.13 14.17 -9.67
C ASP A 418 -13.09 14.27 -8.13
N ASP A 419 -13.56 13.22 -7.44
CA ASP A 419 -13.48 13.18 -5.98
C ASP A 419 -12.03 13.05 -5.49
N LEU A 420 -11.17 12.33 -6.22
CA LEU A 420 -9.74 12.32 -5.92
C LEU A 420 -9.12 13.71 -6.08
N ASP A 421 -9.47 14.44 -7.15
CA ASP A 421 -9.01 15.82 -7.33
C ASP A 421 -9.49 16.73 -6.20
N TRP A 422 -10.73 16.58 -5.77
CA TRP A 422 -11.26 17.28 -4.62
C TRP A 422 -10.49 16.92 -3.34
N CYS A 423 -10.26 15.64 -3.07
CA CYS A 423 -9.51 15.16 -1.91
C CYS A 423 -8.11 15.78 -1.85
N LEU A 424 -7.38 15.74 -2.96
CA LEU A 424 -6.07 16.36 -3.09
C LEU A 424 -6.14 17.84 -2.69
N GLU A 425 -7.09 18.59 -3.24
CA GLU A 425 -7.23 20.02 -2.93
C GLU A 425 -7.58 20.31 -1.46
N GLN A 426 -8.38 19.46 -0.81
CA GLN A 426 -8.75 19.65 0.59
C GLN A 426 -7.57 19.47 1.55
N ILE A 427 -6.65 18.56 1.23
CA ILE A 427 -5.52 18.24 2.13
C ILE A 427 -4.33 19.18 1.92
N MET A 428 -4.23 19.83 0.75
CA MET A 428 -3.08 20.67 0.41
C MET A 428 -2.79 21.77 1.43
N PRO A 429 -3.77 22.51 2.00
CA PRO A 429 -3.49 23.51 3.04
C PRO A 429 -2.66 22.99 4.23
N ALA A 430 -2.72 21.70 4.56
CA ALA A 430 -1.89 21.07 5.61
C ALA A 430 -0.45 20.78 5.17
N ASN A 431 -0.13 20.98 3.89
CA ASN A 431 1.16 20.84 3.21
C ASN A 431 1.88 19.53 3.58
N PRO A 432 1.44 18.38 3.02
CA PRO A 432 2.20 17.13 3.13
C PRO A 432 3.59 17.28 2.49
N GLY A 433 4.52 16.40 2.82
CA GLY A 433 5.89 16.45 2.30
C GLY A 433 5.97 16.08 0.81
N TYR A 434 5.21 15.07 0.39
CA TYR A 434 5.13 14.63 -1.00
C TYR A 434 3.87 13.81 -1.28
N LEU A 435 3.56 13.66 -2.57
CA LEU A 435 2.54 12.74 -3.09
C LEU A 435 3.18 11.78 -4.11
N MET A 436 2.43 10.74 -4.50
CA MET A 436 2.86 9.86 -5.59
C MET A 436 2.69 10.57 -6.93
N ALA A 437 3.31 10.05 -7.96
CA ALA A 437 3.30 10.62 -9.29
C ALA A 437 3.39 9.53 -10.32
N LEU A 438 2.34 9.43 -11.12
CA LEU A 438 2.24 8.52 -12.25
C LEU A 438 2.05 9.31 -13.56
N PRO A 439 2.44 8.72 -14.72
CA PRO A 439 2.15 9.28 -16.04
C PRO A 439 0.68 9.63 -16.23
N THR A 440 -0.17 8.77 -15.70
CA THR A 440 -1.61 8.94 -15.67
C THR A 440 -2.07 8.84 -14.22
N LYS A 441 -3.32 9.15 -13.91
CA LYS A 441 -3.85 8.85 -12.56
C LYS A 441 -3.94 7.34 -12.29
N ILE A 442 -3.64 6.49 -13.25
CA ILE A 442 -3.87 5.05 -13.23
C ILE A 442 -2.54 4.31 -13.15
N ASP A 443 -2.43 3.42 -12.17
CA ASP A 443 -1.28 2.53 -12.07
C ASP A 443 -1.44 1.31 -13.00
N PRO A 444 -0.47 1.06 -13.89
CA PRO A 444 -0.56 -0.03 -14.87
C PRO A 444 -0.44 -1.43 -14.25
N MET A 445 -0.11 -1.55 -12.96
CA MET A 445 0.12 -2.82 -12.28
C MET A 445 -0.78 -3.00 -11.05
N LEU A 446 -0.91 -1.98 -10.20
CA LEU A 446 -1.60 -2.08 -8.91
C LEU A 446 -3.13 -1.99 -9.01
N GLY A 447 -3.67 -1.55 -10.14
CA GLY A 447 -5.13 -1.50 -10.37
C GLY A 447 -5.85 -0.49 -9.47
N TYR A 448 -5.22 0.67 -9.25
CA TYR A 448 -5.74 1.76 -8.43
C TYR A 448 -5.50 3.12 -9.08
N LEU A 449 -6.19 4.13 -8.56
CA LEU A 449 -6.09 5.52 -8.99
C LEU A 449 -5.30 6.33 -7.96
N THR A 450 -4.33 7.13 -8.39
CA THR A 450 -3.56 8.06 -7.56
C THR A 450 -3.31 9.39 -8.30
N THR A 451 -2.31 10.15 -7.85
CA THR A 451 -1.95 11.48 -8.32
C THR A 451 -1.12 11.39 -9.62
N GLY A 452 -1.56 12.09 -10.66
CA GLY A 452 -0.86 12.18 -11.95
C GLY A 452 0.14 13.33 -12.02
N PHE A 453 1.00 13.36 -13.04
CA PHE A 453 1.96 14.46 -13.24
C PHE A 453 1.30 15.84 -13.36
N GLN A 454 0.19 15.95 -14.08
CA GLN A 454 -0.54 17.21 -14.27
C GLN A 454 -1.19 17.71 -12.97
N ASP A 455 -1.52 16.80 -12.04
CA ASP A 455 -2.02 17.18 -10.71
C ASP A 455 -0.93 17.92 -9.92
N HIS A 456 0.31 17.44 -9.97
CA HIS A 456 1.43 18.15 -9.35
C HIS A 456 1.60 19.55 -9.90
N VAL A 457 1.51 19.71 -11.22
CA VAL A 457 1.58 21.04 -11.87
C VAL A 457 0.42 21.93 -11.38
N ARG A 458 -0.82 21.43 -11.43
CA ARG A 458 -2.04 22.13 -11.00
C ARG A 458 -1.96 22.56 -9.52
N ILE A 459 -1.57 21.65 -8.64
CA ILE A 459 -1.50 21.87 -7.20
C ILE A 459 -0.40 22.88 -6.87
N ARG A 460 0.78 22.76 -7.47
CA ARG A 460 1.88 23.71 -7.26
C ARG A 460 1.49 25.12 -7.72
N GLU A 461 0.81 25.25 -8.86
CA GLU A 461 0.25 26.52 -9.34
C GLU A 461 -0.80 27.09 -8.38
N LYS A 462 -1.74 26.25 -7.91
CA LYS A 462 -2.87 26.68 -7.05
C LYS A 462 -2.42 27.12 -5.66
N PHE A 463 -1.49 26.40 -5.05
CA PHE A 463 -1.07 26.62 -3.66
C PHE A 463 0.29 27.32 -3.52
N GLY A 464 0.97 27.60 -4.64
CA GLY A 464 2.28 28.26 -4.64
C GLY A 464 3.41 27.35 -4.13
N TYR A 465 3.28 26.04 -4.28
CA TYR A 465 4.29 25.08 -3.82
C TYR A 465 5.45 24.93 -4.78
N ARG A 466 6.60 24.60 -4.20
CA ARG A 466 7.87 24.44 -4.89
C ARG A 466 8.34 22.99 -4.92
N VAL A 467 9.11 22.68 -5.95
CA VAL A 467 9.96 21.49 -6.06
C VAL A 467 11.23 21.72 -5.23
N ASN A 468 11.85 20.66 -4.73
CA ASN A 468 13.17 20.73 -4.11
C ASN A 468 14.17 21.46 -5.03
N ASP A 469 14.92 22.42 -4.46
CA ASP A 469 15.69 23.40 -5.25
C ASP A 469 16.73 22.77 -6.18
N ALA A 470 17.41 21.71 -5.73
CA ALA A 470 18.39 21.00 -6.55
C ALA A 470 17.75 20.32 -7.77
N MET A 471 16.54 19.76 -7.60
CA MET A 471 15.80 19.15 -8.69
C MET A 471 15.18 20.19 -9.62
N TRP A 472 14.76 21.35 -9.10
CA TRP A 472 14.32 22.46 -9.94
C TRP A 472 15.45 22.97 -10.85
N ALA A 473 16.67 23.11 -10.31
CA ALA A 473 17.85 23.45 -11.09
C ALA A 473 18.16 22.38 -12.15
N PHE A 474 17.98 21.10 -11.83
CA PHE A 474 18.10 20.01 -12.80
C PHE A 474 17.06 20.12 -13.92
N PHE A 475 15.79 20.40 -13.62
CA PHE A 475 14.75 20.60 -14.63
C PHE A 475 15.04 21.81 -15.54
N GLN A 476 15.68 22.85 -15.01
CA GLN A 476 16.18 23.97 -15.82
C GLN A 476 17.33 23.56 -16.75
N GLN A 477 18.26 22.73 -16.26
CA GLN A 477 19.35 22.18 -17.07
C GLN A 477 18.85 21.23 -18.16
N LEU A 478 17.79 20.44 -17.88
CA LEU A 478 17.10 19.65 -18.89
C LEU A 478 16.42 20.52 -19.95
N GLY A 479 16.16 21.81 -19.67
CA GLY A 479 15.50 22.73 -20.60
C GLY A 479 14.00 22.54 -20.70
N VAL A 480 13.37 21.82 -19.74
CA VAL A 480 11.91 21.69 -19.64
C VAL A 480 11.28 22.87 -18.88
N ILE A 481 12.07 23.52 -18.03
CA ILE A 481 11.77 24.77 -17.34
C ILE A 481 12.81 25.83 -17.73
N ASP A 482 12.42 27.08 -17.93
CA ASP A 482 13.35 28.18 -18.22
C ASP A 482 13.96 28.82 -16.95
N ALA A 483 14.85 29.80 -17.15
CA ALA A 483 15.48 30.54 -16.06
C ALA A 483 14.49 31.36 -15.19
N GLN A 484 13.29 31.64 -15.70
CA GLN A 484 12.22 32.35 -15.00
C GLN A 484 11.24 31.38 -14.28
N GLY A 485 11.47 30.08 -14.37
CA GLY A 485 10.64 29.06 -13.76
C GLY A 485 9.37 28.74 -14.55
N LYS A 486 9.34 29.02 -15.86
CA LYS A 486 8.19 28.73 -16.74
C LYS A 486 8.44 27.49 -17.60
N PRO A 487 7.39 26.70 -17.91
CA PRO A 487 7.45 25.64 -18.91
C PRO A 487 7.98 26.14 -20.26
N THR A 488 8.92 25.40 -20.86
CA THR A 488 9.45 25.68 -22.20
C THR A 488 8.65 24.94 -23.28
N LYS A 489 9.06 25.07 -24.55
CA LYS A 489 8.54 24.25 -25.66
C LYS A 489 8.77 22.74 -25.51
N HIS A 490 9.64 22.32 -24.59
CA HIS A 490 9.96 20.91 -24.32
C HIS A 490 9.22 20.34 -23.11
N PHE A 491 8.41 21.16 -22.44
CA PHE A 491 7.61 20.70 -21.31
C PHE A 491 6.57 19.66 -21.77
N GLY A 492 6.52 18.52 -21.10
CA GLY A 492 5.69 17.38 -21.49
C GLY A 492 6.19 16.59 -22.70
N ASP A 493 7.45 16.77 -23.12
CA ASP A 493 8.09 15.99 -24.19
C ASP A 493 9.13 15.00 -23.62
N PRO A 494 8.77 13.73 -23.36
CA PRO A 494 9.73 12.72 -22.89
C PRO A 494 10.83 12.43 -23.92
N THR A 495 10.59 12.63 -25.23
CA THR A 495 11.60 12.37 -26.26
C THR A 495 12.72 13.42 -26.23
N TRP A 496 12.42 14.63 -25.77
CA TRP A 496 13.43 15.64 -25.47
C TRP A 496 14.33 15.21 -24.29
N VAL A 497 13.74 14.70 -23.21
CA VAL A 497 14.52 14.20 -22.06
C VAL A 497 15.39 13.01 -22.47
N TYR A 498 14.86 12.13 -23.32
CA TYR A 498 15.62 11.04 -23.93
C TYR A 498 16.81 11.54 -24.76
N LEU A 499 16.62 12.58 -25.58
CA LEU A 499 17.72 13.21 -26.30
C LEU A 499 18.81 13.70 -25.33
N GLN A 500 18.43 14.41 -24.25
CA GLN A 500 19.39 14.87 -23.24
C GLN A 500 20.15 13.70 -22.58
N TYR A 501 19.44 12.62 -22.25
CA TYR A 501 20.03 11.38 -21.73
C TYR A 501 21.08 10.82 -22.69
N ARG A 502 20.75 10.68 -23.98
CA ARG A 502 21.69 10.18 -25.00
C ARG A 502 22.88 11.11 -25.19
N ARG A 503 22.69 12.43 -25.15
CA ARG A 503 23.81 13.41 -25.21
C ARG A 503 24.75 13.28 -24.01
N LYS A 504 24.21 13.06 -22.81
CA LYS A 504 25.03 12.80 -21.60
C LYS A 504 25.82 11.49 -21.69
N LYS A 505 25.30 10.48 -22.38
CA LYS A 505 26.01 9.24 -22.73
C LYS A 505 27.05 9.40 -23.85
N GLY A 506 27.24 10.61 -24.40
CA GLY A 506 28.19 10.87 -25.48
C GLY A 506 27.70 10.46 -26.88
N ASP A 507 26.39 10.25 -27.05
CA ASP A 507 25.82 9.95 -28.37
C ASP A 507 25.95 11.18 -29.28
N SER A 508 26.64 11.02 -30.41
CA SER A 508 26.93 12.08 -31.39
C SER A 508 26.05 12.02 -32.64
N ARG A 509 25.08 11.09 -32.71
CA ARG A 509 24.16 10.97 -33.85
C ARG A 509 23.35 12.26 -34.04
N PRO A 510 22.86 12.58 -35.26
CA PRO A 510 21.98 13.72 -35.47
C PRO A 510 20.76 13.69 -34.55
N GLU A 511 20.31 14.86 -34.09
CA GLU A 511 19.18 14.99 -33.15
C GLU A 511 17.93 14.25 -33.62
N GLU A 512 17.52 14.45 -34.87
CA GLU A 512 16.34 13.82 -35.47
C GLU A 512 16.39 12.29 -35.39
N ARG A 513 17.57 11.68 -35.59
CA ARG A 513 17.76 10.22 -35.48
C ARG A 513 17.50 9.70 -34.07
N ILE A 514 17.91 10.46 -33.04
CA ILE A 514 17.70 10.09 -31.64
C ILE A 514 16.23 10.28 -31.26
N LEU A 515 15.60 11.36 -31.72
CA LEU A 515 14.17 11.60 -31.49
C LEU A 515 13.29 10.53 -32.18
N ASP A 516 13.64 10.09 -33.39
CA ASP A 516 12.96 8.98 -34.08
C ASP A 516 13.12 7.64 -33.36
N GLU A 517 14.28 7.38 -32.75
CA GLU A 517 14.46 6.23 -31.86
C GLU A 517 13.57 6.36 -30.62
N GLY A 518 13.56 7.52 -29.98
CA GLY A 518 12.73 7.80 -28.81
C GLY A 518 11.24 7.61 -29.09
N ARG A 519 10.74 8.16 -30.21
CA ARG A 519 9.34 7.98 -30.64
C ARG A 519 8.95 6.52 -30.86
N ARG A 520 9.85 5.72 -31.44
CA ARG A 520 9.62 4.28 -31.62
C ARG A 520 9.56 3.54 -30.29
N GLN A 521 10.52 3.77 -29.40
CA GLN A 521 10.51 3.14 -28.08
C GLN A 521 9.28 3.54 -27.25
N LEU A 522 8.86 4.81 -27.32
CA LEU A 522 7.64 5.29 -26.66
C LEU A 522 6.39 4.57 -27.21
N ALA A 523 6.32 4.35 -28.52
CA ALA A 523 5.26 3.57 -29.13
C ALA A 523 5.30 2.10 -28.69
N ASP A 524 6.48 1.52 -28.53
CA ASP A 524 6.66 0.15 -28.03
C ASP A 524 6.18 0.02 -26.57
N VAL A 525 6.49 0.98 -25.70
CA VAL A 525 6.00 1.04 -24.31
C VAL A 525 4.46 1.09 -24.30
N ARG A 526 3.87 1.97 -25.11
CA ARG A 526 2.41 2.07 -25.25
C ARG A 526 1.78 0.78 -25.77
N SER A 527 2.46 0.08 -26.68
CA SER A 527 1.96 -1.20 -27.23
C SER A 527 1.92 -2.32 -26.19
N ARG A 528 2.66 -2.18 -25.08
CA ARG A 528 2.62 -3.08 -23.92
C ARG A 528 1.58 -2.67 -22.87
N GLY A 529 0.79 -1.62 -23.14
CA GLY A 529 -0.26 -1.14 -22.24
C GLY A 529 0.20 -0.21 -21.12
N VAL A 530 1.46 0.26 -21.17
CA VAL A 530 1.92 1.31 -20.25
C VAL A 530 1.63 2.67 -20.87
N PHE A 531 0.66 3.37 -20.28
CA PHE A 531 0.23 4.69 -20.72
C PHE A 531 1.22 5.76 -20.26
N LEU A 532 1.68 6.58 -21.20
CA LEU A 532 2.61 7.68 -20.94
C LEU A 532 1.98 9.01 -21.33
N ALA A 533 2.17 10.02 -20.49
CA ALA A 533 1.75 11.38 -20.79
C ALA A 533 2.64 11.96 -21.88
N THR A 534 2.03 12.69 -22.82
CA THR A 534 2.79 13.46 -23.81
C THR A 534 2.01 14.72 -24.14
N GLY A 535 2.68 15.86 -24.05
CA GLY A 535 2.07 17.18 -24.23
C GLY A 535 1.09 17.53 -23.11
N TYR A 536 0.28 18.54 -23.34
CA TYR A 536 -0.72 19.01 -22.37
C TYR A 536 -1.89 19.63 -23.13
N GLY A 537 -2.99 19.89 -22.42
CA GLY A 537 -4.18 20.52 -22.97
C GLY A 537 -4.00 22.03 -23.18
N GLU A 538 -5.02 22.81 -22.82
CA GLU A 538 -4.99 24.27 -22.99
C GLU A 538 -3.90 24.98 -22.16
N LYS A 539 -3.42 24.33 -21.10
CA LYS A 539 -2.37 24.82 -20.21
C LYS A 539 -1.49 23.67 -19.72
N PRO A 540 -0.27 23.94 -19.22
CA PRO A 540 0.66 22.91 -18.73
C PRO A 540 0.08 21.97 -17.66
N SER A 541 -0.85 22.46 -16.83
CA SER A 541 -1.55 21.69 -15.80
C SER A 541 -2.78 20.92 -16.28
N ALA A 542 -3.12 20.98 -17.58
CA ALA A 542 -4.26 20.25 -18.15
C ALA A 542 -3.80 19.01 -18.91
N LEU A 543 -4.55 17.91 -18.77
CA LEU A 543 -4.37 16.70 -19.59
C LEU A 543 -4.63 17.02 -21.06
N SER A 544 -3.94 16.32 -21.96
CA SER A 544 -4.32 16.35 -23.37
C SER A 544 -5.64 15.59 -23.58
N PRO A 545 -6.48 15.98 -24.57
CA PRO A 545 -7.76 15.31 -24.81
C PRO A 545 -7.64 13.80 -25.03
N ASP A 546 -6.61 13.36 -25.76
CA ASP A 546 -6.36 11.94 -26.03
C ASP A 546 -6.01 11.15 -24.76
N LEU A 547 -5.24 11.77 -23.85
CA LEU A 547 -4.87 11.14 -22.58
C LEU A 547 -6.07 11.07 -21.63
N GLN A 548 -6.88 12.13 -21.58
CA GLN A 548 -8.14 12.14 -20.82
C GLN A 548 -9.06 11.01 -21.30
N GLN A 549 -9.25 10.86 -22.62
CA GLN A 549 -10.09 9.81 -23.18
C GLN A 549 -9.59 8.40 -22.81
N GLN A 550 -8.27 8.19 -22.75
CA GLN A 550 -7.69 6.91 -22.31
C GLN A 550 -7.97 6.63 -20.83
N ILE A 551 -7.75 7.63 -19.96
CA ILE A 551 -8.05 7.53 -18.53
C ILE A 551 -9.52 7.21 -18.32
N ASP A 552 -10.42 7.93 -18.99
CA ASP A 552 -11.86 7.71 -18.89
C ASP A 552 -12.24 6.30 -19.35
N ARG A 553 -11.69 5.83 -20.48
CA ARG A 553 -11.95 4.49 -20.98
C ARG A 553 -11.58 3.42 -19.94
N ILE A 554 -10.37 3.48 -19.39
CA ILE A 554 -9.89 2.51 -18.41
C ILE A 554 -10.73 2.56 -17.13
N TYR A 555 -11.10 3.76 -16.67
CA TYR A 555 -11.96 3.95 -15.52
C TYR A 555 -13.34 3.28 -15.71
N HIS A 556 -14.00 3.55 -16.84
CA HIS A 556 -15.33 2.99 -17.12
C HIS A 556 -15.29 1.46 -17.31
N ASP A 557 -14.27 0.97 -18.01
CA ASP A 557 -14.04 -0.46 -18.20
C ASP A 557 -13.82 -1.19 -16.87
N ALA A 558 -13.02 -0.61 -15.97
CA ALA A 558 -12.80 -1.17 -14.65
C ALA A 558 -14.08 -1.14 -13.79
N LYS A 559 -14.87 -0.06 -13.86
CA LYS A 559 -16.17 0.01 -13.19
C LYS A 559 -17.12 -1.08 -13.70
N GLN A 560 -17.11 -1.41 -15.00
CA GLN A 560 -17.88 -2.53 -15.53
C GLN A 560 -17.33 -3.88 -15.05
N SER A 561 -16.01 -4.07 -15.09
CA SER A 561 -15.33 -5.30 -14.70
C SER A 561 -15.63 -5.73 -13.25
N ILE A 562 -15.70 -4.77 -12.32
CA ILE A 562 -16.00 -5.03 -10.90
C ILE A 562 -17.34 -5.73 -10.71
N TRP A 563 -18.33 -5.36 -11.52
CA TRP A 563 -19.70 -5.89 -11.42
C TRP A 563 -19.94 -7.09 -12.33
N ALA A 564 -18.96 -7.48 -13.14
CA ALA A 564 -19.07 -8.68 -13.97
C ALA A 564 -19.01 -9.96 -13.12
N GLU A 565 -19.79 -10.95 -13.53
CA GLU A 565 -19.82 -12.30 -12.96
C GLU A 565 -19.58 -13.33 -14.07
N LEU A 566 -19.09 -14.52 -13.71
CA LEU A 566 -18.95 -15.62 -14.68
C LEU A 566 -20.32 -16.00 -15.24
N THR A 567 -20.46 -15.91 -16.57
CA THR A 567 -21.74 -16.21 -17.22
C THR A 567 -22.01 -17.72 -17.23
N PRO A 568 -23.28 -18.15 -17.17
CA PRO A 568 -23.63 -19.58 -17.29
C PRO A 568 -23.11 -20.21 -18.59
N ALA A 569 -23.08 -19.44 -19.68
CA ALA A 569 -22.54 -19.89 -20.96
C ALA A 569 -21.04 -20.19 -20.88
N PHE A 570 -20.26 -19.31 -20.26
CA PHE A 570 -18.84 -19.54 -20.02
C PHE A 570 -18.60 -20.71 -19.06
N ILE A 571 -19.36 -20.81 -17.97
CA ILE A 571 -19.22 -21.92 -17.01
C ILE A 571 -19.42 -23.27 -17.71
N ALA A 572 -20.36 -23.34 -18.67
CA ALA A 572 -20.61 -24.56 -19.44
C ALA A 572 -19.46 -24.97 -20.38
N THR A 573 -18.53 -24.06 -20.71
CA THR A 573 -17.33 -24.40 -21.52
C THR A 573 -16.19 -24.94 -20.66
N LEU A 574 -16.22 -24.74 -19.33
CA LEU A 574 -15.15 -25.20 -18.45
C LEU A 574 -15.14 -26.74 -18.33
N PRO A 575 -14.00 -27.40 -18.58
CA PRO A 575 -13.92 -28.84 -18.49
C PRO A 575 -14.02 -29.30 -17.03
N ALA A 576 -14.91 -30.27 -16.78
CA ALA A 576 -15.02 -31.04 -15.54
C ALA A 576 -14.93 -30.17 -14.25
N SER A 577 -15.83 -29.20 -14.08
CA SER A 577 -15.81 -28.30 -12.92
C SER A 577 -16.71 -28.74 -11.77
N VAL A 578 -16.20 -28.69 -10.54
CA VAL A 578 -16.99 -28.79 -9.30
C VAL A 578 -17.40 -27.39 -8.84
N PRO A 579 -18.69 -27.03 -8.84
CA PRO A 579 -19.13 -25.70 -8.43
C PRO A 579 -19.08 -25.56 -6.91
N ILE A 580 -18.48 -24.47 -6.45
CA ILE A 580 -18.29 -24.11 -5.04
C ILE A 580 -18.77 -22.68 -4.83
N LYS A 581 -19.55 -22.49 -3.77
CA LYS A 581 -20.02 -21.18 -3.31
C LYS A 581 -19.31 -20.74 -2.04
N THR A 582 -18.98 -19.46 -1.98
CA THR A 582 -18.56 -18.80 -0.75
C THR A 582 -19.77 -18.42 0.10
N GLN A 583 -19.56 -17.73 1.21
CA GLN A 583 -20.64 -17.19 2.03
C GLN A 583 -21.25 -15.93 1.43
N SER A 584 -20.61 -15.31 0.42
CA SER A 584 -21.18 -14.20 -0.32
C SER A 584 -22.46 -14.59 -1.05
N THR A 585 -23.55 -13.92 -0.72
CA THR A 585 -24.91 -14.10 -1.23
C THR A 585 -25.21 -13.26 -2.48
N SER A 586 -24.42 -12.21 -2.73
CA SER A 586 -24.54 -11.33 -3.90
C SER A 586 -23.20 -10.70 -4.27
N ARG A 587 -23.11 -10.13 -5.48
CA ARG A 587 -21.92 -9.38 -5.93
C ARG A 587 -21.63 -8.17 -5.05
N SER A 588 -22.67 -7.45 -4.62
CA SER A 588 -22.52 -6.31 -3.71
C SER A 588 -21.92 -6.72 -2.36
N GLU A 589 -22.39 -7.84 -1.81
CA GLU A 589 -21.86 -8.35 -0.55
C GLU A 589 -20.40 -8.82 -0.69
N PHE A 590 -20.07 -9.51 -1.79
CA PHE A 590 -18.70 -9.92 -2.10
C PHE A 590 -17.72 -8.72 -2.21
N ILE A 591 -18.19 -7.60 -2.76
CA ILE A 591 -17.39 -6.37 -2.91
C ILE A 591 -17.23 -5.66 -1.56
N LEU A 592 -18.32 -5.48 -0.80
CA LEU A 592 -18.34 -4.69 0.43
C LEU A 592 -17.87 -5.45 1.68
N HIS A 593 -17.92 -6.78 1.66
CA HIS A 593 -17.58 -7.64 2.80
C HIS A 593 -16.64 -8.77 2.37
N PRO A 594 -15.33 -8.48 2.17
CA PRO A 594 -14.36 -9.45 1.66
C PRO A 594 -14.36 -10.80 2.40
N ALA A 595 -14.53 -10.79 3.72
CA ALA A 595 -14.55 -11.98 4.57
C ALA A 595 -15.55 -13.05 4.13
N THR A 596 -16.69 -12.68 3.54
CA THR A 596 -17.68 -13.66 3.10
C THR A 596 -17.28 -14.35 1.81
N GLY A 597 -16.43 -13.70 1.00
CA GLY A 597 -15.78 -14.30 -0.17
C GLY A 597 -14.54 -15.13 0.19
N GLU A 598 -14.01 -15.01 1.41
CA GLU A 598 -12.92 -15.84 1.92
C GLU A 598 -13.41 -17.17 2.50
N ALA A 599 -14.64 -17.18 3.02
CA ALA A 599 -15.25 -18.33 3.68
C ALA A 599 -16.13 -19.16 2.73
N LEU A 600 -16.05 -20.48 2.84
CA LEU A 600 -16.90 -21.38 2.06
C LEU A 600 -18.28 -21.55 2.69
N ALA A 601 -19.31 -21.70 1.85
CA ALA A 601 -20.64 -22.09 2.32
C ALA A 601 -20.62 -23.51 2.91
N PRO A 602 -21.47 -23.84 3.92
CA PRO A 602 -21.52 -25.18 4.51
C PRO A 602 -21.75 -26.31 3.50
N ALA A 603 -22.58 -26.09 2.48
CA ALA A 603 -22.82 -27.07 1.41
C ALA A 603 -21.56 -27.33 0.55
N SER A 604 -20.80 -26.27 0.25
CA SER A 604 -19.52 -26.37 -0.47
C SER A 604 -18.48 -27.17 0.30
N LEU A 605 -18.42 -27.01 1.63
CA LEU A 605 -17.53 -27.80 2.49
C LEU A 605 -17.84 -29.30 2.39
N ALA A 606 -19.12 -29.68 2.29
CA ALA A 606 -19.50 -31.08 2.09
C ALA A 606 -19.05 -31.61 0.71
N ALA A 607 -19.18 -30.80 -0.35
CA ALA A 607 -18.72 -31.16 -1.68
C ALA A 607 -17.19 -31.37 -1.74
N ILE A 608 -16.40 -30.49 -1.10
CA ILE A 608 -14.93 -30.65 -1.04
C ILE A 608 -14.55 -31.91 -0.23
N LYS A 609 -15.25 -32.21 0.86
CA LYS A 609 -15.03 -33.46 1.63
C LYS A 609 -15.33 -34.72 0.82
N GLN A 610 -16.35 -34.67 -0.06
CA GLN A 610 -16.63 -35.76 -0.98
C GLN A 610 -15.52 -35.90 -2.03
N LEU A 611 -15.08 -34.77 -2.60
CA LEU A 611 -13.99 -34.73 -3.58
C LEU A 611 -12.69 -35.33 -3.01
N ARG A 612 -12.35 -35.00 -1.75
CA ARG A 612 -11.18 -35.51 -1.03
C ARG A 612 -11.06 -37.04 -1.03
N GLN A 613 -12.16 -37.78 -1.08
CA GLN A 613 -12.14 -39.24 -1.11
C GLN A 613 -11.38 -39.81 -2.33
N GLN A 614 -11.13 -38.99 -3.35
CA GLN A 614 -10.44 -39.36 -4.58
C GLN A 614 -8.96 -38.95 -4.61
N TYR A 615 -8.48 -38.18 -3.62
CA TYR A 615 -7.22 -37.40 -3.69
C TYR A 615 -5.98 -38.05 -3.11
N ASP A 616 -6.10 -39.28 -2.59
CA ASP A 616 -5.09 -39.96 -1.77
C ASP A 616 -3.66 -40.00 -2.39
N ALA A 617 -3.27 -41.10 -3.05
CA ALA A 617 -2.00 -41.16 -3.82
C ALA A 617 -2.14 -40.63 -5.26
N ASN A 618 -3.36 -40.27 -5.70
CA ASN A 618 -3.67 -40.04 -7.11
C ASN A 618 -3.32 -38.62 -7.60
N TYR A 619 -3.45 -37.61 -6.73
CA TYR A 619 -3.31 -36.21 -7.12
C TYR A 619 -2.52 -35.42 -6.07
N ASN A 620 -1.54 -34.65 -6.51
CA ASN A 620 -0.78 -33.74 -5.64
C ASN A 620 -0.94 -32.26 -6.04
N VAL A 621 -1.76 -31.95 -7.06
CA VAL A 621 -2.09 -30.58 -7.46
C VAL A 621 -3.59 -30.42 -7.69
N GLN A 622 -4.19 -29.37 -7.12
CA GLN A 622 -5.56 -28.93 -7.40
C GLN A 622 -5.57 -27.57 -8.09
N ILE A 623 -6.37 -27.45 -9.16
CA ILE A 623 -6.64 -26.17 -9.82
C ILE A 623 -7.99 -25.62 -9.35
N VAL A 624 -7.97 -24.41 -8.81
CA VAL A 624 -9.16 -23.64 -8.42
C VAL A 624 -9.28 -22.45 -9.37
N ILE A 625 -10.46 -22.19 -9.89
CA ILE A 625 -10.77 -21.05 -10.77
C ILE A 625 -11.83 -20.22 -10.06
N SER A 626 -11.60 -18.92 -9.93
CA SER A 626 -12.59 -18.00 -9.38
C SER A 626 -12.72 -16.74 -10.22
N ASP A 627 -13.91 -16.16 -10.17
CA ASP A 627 -14.22 -14.85 -10.76
C ASP A 627 -13.33 -13.74 -10.20
N GLY A 628 -13.12 -13.75 -8.88
CA GLY A 628 -12.43 -12.67 -8.18
C GLY A 628 -13.11 -11.32 -8.40
N LEU A 629 -12.31 -10.26 -8.43
CA LEU A 629 -12.82 -8.90 -8.67
C LEU A 629 -13.04 -8.58 -10.15
N ASN A 630 -12.52 -9.39 -11.06
CA ASN A 630 -12.64 -9.18 -12.50
C ASN A 630 -12.95 -10.48 -13.23
N ALA A 631 -14.24 -10.82 -13.36
CA ALA A 631 -14.67 -12.02 -14.07
C ALA A 631 -14.35 -11.97 -15.58
N LEU A 632 -14.23 -10.78 -16.18
CA LEU A 632 -13.92 -10.62 -17.61
C LEU A 632 -12.52 -11.17 -17.93
N SER A 633 -11.55 -10.97 -17.04
CA SER A 633 -10.19 -11.55 -17.20
C SER A 633 -10.17 -13.08 -17.36
N ILE A 634 -11.17 -13.76 -16.79
CA ILE A 634 -11.31 -15.21 -16.87
C ILE A 634 -12.07 -15.62 -18.14
N MET A 635 -13.02 -14.77 -18.57
CA MET A 635 -13.94 -15.06 -19.68
C MET A 635 -13.46 -14.60 -21.06
N ASP A 636 -12.53 -13.65 -21.11
CA ASP A 636 -11.98 -13.13 -22.35
C ASP A 636 -11.35 -14.24 -23.20
N GLU A 637 -11.43 -14.09 -24.51
CA GLU A 637 -10.82 -15.01 -25.47
C GLU A 637 -9.29 -15.05 -25.29
N ASP A 638 -8.68 -16.17 -25.64
CA ASP A 638 -7.23 -16.42 -25.57
C ASP A 638 -6.60 -16.24 -24.17
N GLN A 639 -7.39 -16.23 -23.09
CA GLN A 639 -6.92 -16.08 -21.71
C GLN A 639 -6.84 -17.41 -20.95
N LEU A 640 -7.95 -17.84 -20.32
CA LEU A 640 -7.95 -18.99 -19.40
C LEU A 640 -7.67 -20.32 -20.10
N GLU A 641 -8.25 -20.56 -21.28
CA GLU A 641 -8.12 -21.85 -21.96
C GLU A 641 -6.66 -22.15 -22.38
N PRO A 642 -5.95 -21.24 -23.09
CA PRO A 642 -4.53 -21.44 -23.39
C PRO A 642 -3.67 -21.59 -22.13
N PHE A 643 -4.00 -20.86 -21.05
CA PHE A 643 -3.33 -21.00 -19.76
C PHE A 643 -3.47 -22.42 -19.20
N LEU A 644 -4.71 -22.93 -19.10
CA LEU A 644 -5.00 -24.23 -18.51
C LEU A 644 -4.37 -25.38 -19.31
N GLN A 645 -4.38 -25.29 -20.64
CA GLN A 645 -3.78 -26.31 -21.51
C GLN A 645 -2.27 -26.38 -21.30
N GLU A 646 -1.57 -25.24 -21.34
CA GLU A 646 -0.13 -25.18 -21.11
C GLU A 646 0.21 -25.59 -19.67
N LEU A 647 -0.53 -25.08 -18.67
CA LEU A 647 -0.30 -25.40 -17.26
C LEU A 647 -0.37 -26.90 -17.00
N ARG A 648 -1.43 -27.57 -17.46
CA ARG A 648 -1.59 -29.02 -17.26
C ARG A 648 -0.50 -29.83 -17.97
N SER A 649 -0.06 -29.39 -19.15
CA SER A 649 1.05 -30.01 -19.88
C SER A 649 2.37 -29.88 -19.12
N GLN A 650 2.69 -28.67 -18.65
CA GLN A 650 3.90 -28.37 -17.89
C GLN A 650 3.92 -29.09 -16.53
N LEU A 651 2.79 -29.13 -15.81
CA LEU A 651 2.67 -29.87 -14.54
C LEU A 651 3.00 -31.35 -14.71
N LYS A 652 2.40 -32.02 -15.71
CA LYS A 652 2.66 -33.44 -16.01
C LYS A 652 4.12 -33.67 -16.38
N THR A 653 4.70 -32.79 -17.19
CA THR A 653 6.11 -32.86 -17.59
C THR A 653 7.05 -32.70 -16.38
N ALA A 654 6.67 -31.86 -15.42
CA ALA A 654 7.40 -31.62 -14.17
C ALA A 654 7.18 -32.72 -13.11
N GLY A 655 6.40 -33.78 -13.40
CA GLY A 655 6.14 -34.88 -12.47
C GLY A 655 5.01 -34.61 -11.46
N PHE A 656 4.24 -33.55 -11.63
CA PHE A 656 3.02 -33.30 -10.86
C PHE A 656 1.83 -34.07 -11.43
N HIS A 657 0.90 -34.45 -10.55
CA HIS A 657 -0.33 -35.16 -10.86
C HIS A 657 -1.53 -34.24 -10.57
N PRO A 658 -1.92 -33.37 -11.52
CA PRO A 658 -3.07 -32.49 -11.34
C PRO A 658 -4.37 -33.27 -11.39
N ALA A 659 -5.30 -32.95 -10.50
CA ALA A 659 -6.65 -33.50 -10.53
C ALA A 659 -7.34 -33.21 -11.87
N GLU A 660 -8.15 -34.16 -12.34
CA GLU A 660 -8.91 -34.01 -13.58
C GLU A 660 -9.92 -32.87 -13.48
N GLN A 661 -10.57 -32.74 -12.31
CA GLN A 661 -11.60 -31.74 -12.08
C GLN A 661 -11.01 -30.40 -11.64
N ASN A 662 -11.51 -29.31 -12.22
CA ASN A 662 -11.28 -27.97 -11.69
C ASN A 662 -12.30 -27.68 -10.59
N ILE A 663 -11.93 -26.87 -9.59
CA ILE A 663 -12.91 -26.33 -8.64
C ILE A 663 -13.27 -24.92 -9.10
N LEU A 664 -14.55 -24.65 -9.33
CA LEU A 664 -15.03 -23.34 -9.76
C LEU A 664 -15.67 -22.63 -8.57
N VAL A 665 -15.08 -21.52 -8.13
CA VAL A 665 -15.60 -20.70 -7.02
C VAL A 665 -16.25 -19.44 -7.57
N GLN A 666 -17.52 -19.24 -7.28
CA GLN A 666 -18.20 -17.98 -7.53
C GLN A 666 -18.05 -17.06 -6.32
N SER A 667 -17.78 -15.78 -6.53
CA SER A 667 -17.49 -14.79 -5.49
C SER A 667 -16.34 -15.22 -4.58
N GLY A 668 -15.25 -15.72 -5.18
CA GLY A 668 -14.08 -16.25 -4.47
C GLY A 668 -13.02 -15.18 -4.21
N ARG A 669 -12.59 -15.02 -2.95
CA ARG A 669 -11.31 -14.37 -2.61
C ARG A 669 -10.20 -15.42 -2.55
N VAL A 670 -8.94 -14.99 -2.62
CA VAL A 670 -7.75 -15.87 -2.62
C VAL A 670 -7.84 -16.95 -1.52
N ARG A 671 -8.26 -16.54 -0.32
CA ARG A 671 -8.36 -17.42 0.85
C ARG A 671 -9.43 -18.49 0.79
N ALA A 672 -10.44 -18.35 -0.05
CA ALA A 672 -11.32 -19.46 -0.36
C ALA A 672 -10.51 -20.66 -0.88
N GLY A 673 -9.46 -20.39 -1.66
CA GLY A 673 -8.46 -21.39 -2.07
C GLY A 673 -7.76 -22.04 -0.88
N TYR A 674 -7.30 -21.27 0.11
CA TYR A 674 -6.67 -21.84 1.31
C TYR A 674 -7.65 -22.72 2.10
N ARG A 675 -8.91 -22.29 2.26
CA ARG A 675 -9.95 -23.11 2.93
C ARG A 675 -10.27 -24.39 2.17
N ILE A 676 -10.26 -24.35 0.84
CA ILE A 676 -10.36 -25.54 -0.01
C ILE A 676 -9.17 -26.46 0.27
N GLY A 677 -7.94 -25.94 0.23
CA GLY A 677 -6.71 -26.71 0.45
C GLY A 677 -6.64 -27.37 1.83
N GLU A 678 -7.00 -26.66 2.90
CA GLU A 678 -7.07 -27.22 4.25
C GLU A 678 -8.03 -28.41 4.32
N THR A 679 -9.20 -28.27 3.71
CA THR A 679 -10.22 -29.33 3.70
C THR A 679 -9.78 -30.51 2.82
N LEU A 680 -9.20 -30.23 1.66
CA LEU A 680 -8.86 -31.20 0.62
C LEU A 680 -7.58 -31.99 0.97
N PHE A 681 -6.55 -31.32 1.46
CA PHE A 681 -5.20 -31.86 1.62
C PHE A 681 -4.77 -32.12 3.07
N GLY A 682 -5.48 -31.56 4.05
CA GLY A 682 -5.04 -31.62 5.45
C GLY A 682 -4.86 -33.04 5.98
N GLY A 683 -3.64 -33.41 6.34
CA GLY A 683 -3.26 -34.75 6.81
C GLY A 683 -2.86 -35.75 5.71
N LEU A 684 -2.83 -35.37 4.44
CA LEU A 684 -2.25 -36.20 3.37
C LEU A 684 -0.72 -36.16 3.38
N ASP A 685 -0.08 -37.20 2.86
CA ASP A 685 1.38 -37.27 2.81
C ASP A 685 1.98 -36.33 1.74
N GLY A 686 3.17 -35.79 2.05
CA GLY A 686 3.97 -34.95 1.14
C GLY A 686 3.39 -33.56 0.88
N ASN A 687 4.07 -32.81 0.02
CA ASN A 687 3.62 -31.48 -0.41
C ASN A 687 2.41 -31.61 -1.34
N ARG A 688 1.40 -30.76 -1.09
CA ARG A 688 0.16 -30.72 -1.87
C ARG A 688 -0.05 -29.30 -2.36
N ALA A 689 -0.13 -29.14 -3.68
CA ALA A 689 -0.24 -27.83 -4.30
C ALA A 689 -1.68 -27.45 -4.59
N LEU A 690 -2.04 -26.22 -4.25
CA LEU A 690 -3.25 -25.55 -4.72
C LEU A 690 -2.85 -24.40 -5.64
N LEU A 691 -3.39 -24.40 -6.85
CA LEU A 691 -3.20 -23.35 -7.85
C LEU A 691 -4.53 -22.61 -8.02
N HIS A 692 -4.64 -21.43 -7.41
CA HIS A 692 -5.87 -20.62 -7.46
C HIS A 692 -5.75 -19.54 -8.54
N ILE A 693 -6.40 -19.78 -9.67
CA ILE A 693 -6.60 -18.85 -10.77
C ILE A 693 -7.76 -17.93 -10.41
N ILE A 694 -7.52 -16.62 -10.36
CA ILE A 694 -8.50 -15.66 -9.84
C ILE A 694 -8.39 -14.32 -10.58
N GLY A 695 -9.53 -13.75 -10.97
CA GLY A 695 -9.58 -12.42 -11.59
C GLY A 695 -9.09 -11.34 -10.63
N GLU A 696 -8.16 -10.50 -11.10
CA GLU A 696 -7.52 -9.47 -10.28
C GLU A 696 -8.42 -8.25 -10.06
N ARG A 697 -7.91 -7.30 -9.27
CA ARG A 697 -8.52 -5.96 -9.20
C ARG A 697 -8.38 -5.29 -10.57
N PRO A 698 -9.48 -4.87 -11.22
CA PRO A 698 -9.38 -4.16 -12.49
C PRO A 698 -8.85 -2.75 -12.27
N GLY A 699 -8.42 -2.10 -13.34
CA GLY A 699 -7.91 -0.72 -13.29
C GLY A 699 -6.56 -0.51 -13.93
N THR A 700 -5.87 -1.57 -14.34
CA THR A 700 -4.56 -1.49 -15.00
C THR A 700 -4.66 -1.11 -16.49
N GLY A 701 -5.88 -1.03 -17.03
CA GLY A 701 -6.13 -1.00 -18.48
C GLY A 701 -6.13 -2.39 -19.14
N HIS A 702 -5.95 -3.44 -18.33
CA HIS A 702 -5.94 -4.83 -18.75
C HIS A 702 -6.96 -5.65 -17.94
N HIS A 703 -7.61 -6.63 -18.59
CA HIS A 703 -8.38 -7.65 -17.89
C HIS A 703 -7.45 -8.77 -17.42
N THR A 704 -6.85 -8.60 -16.24
CA THR A 704 -5.83 -9.52 -15.72
C THR A 704 -6.39 -10.51 -14.70
N PHE A 705 -5.84 -11.72 -14.72
CA PHE A 705 -5.98 -12.71 -13.66
C PHE A 705 -4.62 -13.10 -13.08
N SER A 706 -4.65 -13.68 -11.88
CA SER A 706 -3.48 -14.14 -11.13
C SER A 706 -3.55 -15.65 -10.89
N VAL A 707 -2.41 -16.28 -10.63
CA VAL A 707 -2.34 -17.63 -10.07
C VAL A 707 -1.58 -17.63 -8.75
N TYR A 708 -2.31 -17.89 -7.66
CA TYR A 708 -1.74 -18.10 -6.34
C TYR A 708 -1.35 -19.58 -6.17
N MET A 709 -0.08 -19.81 -5.84
CA MET A 709 0.54 -21.12 -5.67
C MET A 709 0.84 -21.36 -4.20
N THR A 710 0.21 -22.37 -3.61
CA THR A 710 0.40 -22.74 -2.21
C THR A 710 0.69 -24.22 -2.13
N SER A 711 1.89 -24.63 -1.67
CA SER A 711 2.34 -26.03 -1.72
C SER A 711 3.02 -26.56 -0.44
N PRO A 712 2.47 -26.31 0.77
CA PRO A 712 3.02 -26.91 1.98
C PRO A 712 2.69 -28.42 2.09
N PRO A 713 3.33 -29.14 3.03
CA PRO A 713 2.98 -30.52 3.33
C PRO A 713 1.57 -30.64 3.90
N GLY A 714 0.92 -31.78 3.72
CA GLY A 714 -0.44 -32.00 4.23
C GLY A 714 -0.56 -31.85 5.76
N SER A 715 0.51 -32.04 6.52
CA SER A 715 0.56 -31.76 7.97
C SER A 715 0.33 -30.28 8.30
N VAL A 716 0.79 -29.36 7.46
CA VAL A 716 0.57 -27.91 7.58
C VAL A 716 -0.81 -27.54 7.07
N TRP A 717 -1.27 -28.11 5.95
CA TRP A 717 -2.66 -27.98 5.51
C TRP A 717 -3.67 -28.44 6.58
N GLY A 718 -3.28 -29.43 7.40
CA GLY A 718 -4.11 -29.98 8.47
C GLY A 718 -4.26 -29.06 9.68
N GLN A 719 -3.54 -27.94 9.75
CA GLN A 719 -3.62 -26.95 10.82
C GLN A 719 -4.50 -25.77 10.39
N PRO A 720 -5.75 -25.68 10.87
CA PRO A 720 -6.68 -24.65 10.41
C PRO A 720 -6.14 -23.24 10.66
N GLY A 721 -6.08 -22.44 9.61
CA GLY A 721 -5.62 -21.05 9.67
C GLY A 721 -4.11 -20.88 9.54
N GLN A 722 -3.32 -21.95 9.51
CA GLN A 722 -1.86 -21.85 9.39
C GLN A 722 -1.42 -21.42 7.99
N VAL A 723 -2.14 -21.85 6.95
CA VAL A 723 -1.82 -21.52 5.56
C VAL A 723 -2.41 -20.16 5.20
N ASP A 724 -1.53 -19.23 4.84
CA ASP A 724 -1.88 -17.88 4.43
C ASP A 724 -0.89 -17.35 3.37
N HIS A 725 -0.96 -16.05 3.08
CA HIS A 725 -0.15 -15.37 2.08
C HIS A 725 1.36 -15.48 2.33
N ASN A 726 1.82 -15.56 3.58
CA ASN A 726 3.24 -15.63 3.95
C ASN A 726 4.00 -16.85 3.37
N ILE A 727 3.29 -17.92 3.00
CA ILE A 727 3.87 -19.12 2.37
C ILE A 727 3.33 -19.39 0.96
N THR A 728 2.65 -18.41 0.38
CA THR A 728 2.05 -18.47 -0.96
C THR A 728 2.89 -17.62 -1.92
N ARG A 729 3.04 -18.08 -3.16
CA ARG A 729 3.65 -17.31 -4.25
C ARG A 729 2.60 -16.96 -5.30
N VAL A 730 2.84 -15.94 -6.11
CA VAL A 730 1.89 -15.49 -7.14
C VAL A 730 2.58 -15.25 -8.47
N VAL A 731 1.89 -15.58 -9.56
CA VAL A 731 2.12 -15.02 -10.90
C VAL A 731 0.93 -14.14 -11.21
N SER A 732 1.14 -12.83 -11.38
CA SER A 732 0.11 -11.82 -11.58
C SER A 732 0.20 -11.14 -12.95
N GLY A 733 -0.78 -10.29 -13.26
CA GLY A 733 -0.82 -9.51 -14.50
C GLY A 733 -1.07 -10.37 -15.74
N ILE A 734 -1.67 -11.55 -15.60
CA ILE A 734 -1.85 -12.48 -16.72
C ILE A 734 -2.99 -11.98 -17.60
N ALA A 735 -2.66 -11.61 -18.83
CA ALA A 735 -3.61 -11.21 -19.85
C ALA A 735 -2.99 -11.36 -21.25
N ALA A 736 -3.83 -11.47 -22.28
CA ALA A 736 -3.36 -11.47 -23.68
C ALA A 736 -2.58 -10.19 -24.05
N THR A 737 -2.85 -9.09 -23.36
CA THR A 737 -2.26 -7.76 -23.57
C THR A 737 -1.15 -7.39 -22.59
N ALA A 738 -0.83 -8.25 -21.62
CA ALA A 738 0.22 -8.04 -20.62
C ALA A 738 1.12 -9.29 -20.51
N LEU A 739 1.16 -9.98 -19.36
CA LEU A 739 1.88 -11.25 -19.24
C LEU A 739 1.09 -12.37 -19.96
N LYS A 740 1.62 -12.82 -21.10
CA LYS A 740 0.94 -13.81 -21.94
C LYS A 740 0.59 -15.10 -21.17
N PRO A 741 -0.65 -15.61 -21.28
CA PRO A 741 -1.12 -16.77 -20.53
C PRO A 741 -0.23 -18.02 -20.62
N THR A 742 0.27 -18.38 -21.80
CA THR A 742 1.16 -19.54 -21.97
C THR A 742 2.53 -19.34 -21.32
N ARG A 743 3.05 -18.10 -21.27
CA ARG A 743 4.27 -17.80 -20.54
C ARG A 743 4.04 -17.89 -19.04
N ALA A 744 2.95 -17.29 -18.55
CA ALA A 744 2.55 -17.34 -17.15
C ALA A 744 2.43 -18.80 -16.65
N ALA A 745 1.82 -19.69 -17.43
CA ALA A 745 1.68 -21.11 -17.08
C ALA A 745 3.05 -21.80 -16.84
N ARG A 746 4.07 -21.47 -17.65
CA ARG A 746 5.44 -21.99 -17.47
C ARG A 746 6.10 -21.42 -16.22
N ASP A 747 5.94 -20.13 -15.99
CA ASP A 747 6.47 -19.47 -14.79
C ASP A 747 5.81 -20.03 -13.52
N THR A 748 4.49 -20.29 -13.54
CA THR A 748 3.77 -20.97 -12.45
C THR A 748 4.39 -22.33 -12.11
N VAL A 749 4.66 -23.18 -13.11
CA VAL A 749 5.27 -24.51 -12.85
C VAL A 749 6.71 -24.40 -12.37
N ARG A 750 7.50 -23.49 -12.94
CA ARG A 750 8.88 -23.23 -12.50
C ARG A 750 8.92 -22.80 -11.04
N ILE A 751 8.07 -21.85 -10.66
CA ILE A 751 7.97 -21.35 -9.26
C ILE A 751 7.50 -22.49 -8.35
N LEU A 752 6.49 -23.25 -8.77
CA LEU A 752 5.99 -24.39 -8.00
C LEU A 752 7.07 -25.47 -7.78
N GLN A 753 7.92 -25.74 -8.77
CA GLN A 753 9.07 -26.64 -8.59
C GLN A 753 10.02 -26.10 -7.52
N GLN A 754 10.39 -24.81 -7.61
CA GLN A 754 11.27 -24.17 -6.62
C GLN A 754 10.70 -24.23 -5.20
N MET A 755 9.38 -24.09 -5.03
CA MET A 755 8.72 -24.22 -3.73
C MET A 755 8.83 -25.64 -3.14
N ASN A 756 9.04 -26.65 -3.99
CA ASN A 756 9.09 -28.07 -3.61
C ASN A 756 10.52 -28.64 -3.63
N LEU A 757 11.56 -27.82 -3.84
CA LEU A 757 12.98 -28.25 -3.80
C LEU A 757 13.55 -28.38 -2.37
N GLY A 758 12.69 -28.45 -1.33
CA GLY A 758 13.06 -28.49 0.08
C GLY A 758 12.84 -29.84 0.72
#